data_AF-A0A4Q7JFA7-F1
#
_entry.id   AF-A0A4Q7JFA7-F1
#
_cell.length_a   1.000
_cell.length_b   1.000
_cell.length_c   1.000
_cell.angle_alpha   90.00
_cell.angle_beta   90.00
_cell.angle_gamma   90.00
#
_symmetry.space_group_name_H-M   'P 1'
#
loop_
_entity.id
_entity.type
_entity.pdbx_description
1 polymer ?
#
loop_
_entity_poly.entity_id
_entity_poly.type
_entity_poly.pdbx_seq_one_letter_code
_entity_poly.pdbx_strand_id
1 'polypeptide(L)'
;MRRKNPSPRATAAAIAALLAALPTVTVPAMASGAEPGDTAAPTAPSGLTLTEPGTGQVRLAWRPASDSVGVTGYDIYANGLLRTTVGADVREHTDPLPAGPGVTYAVRARDAAGNVSADSNSVTRAGTAAATNLAQGKTVTASSHVYHFVAANANDGNIGTYWEGAGGSYPNLLGVALGADAELESVVVKLNPDPIWGPRTQTIAVEGRPQGGTEFATLKPAAEYRFDPATGNTVTIPVSGRASDVRLRYLANTGAPAGQAAEFQILGTPAPNPDLQVSGLSWTPSTPVETDRVTLSATVRNAGTAPSAATDVGLYLGDTKVGTAPVGELAGGASATVSADIGTRDAGEHPVSAKVDEAGKVSEQNEANNAYSSPEPLVVTPVPSSDLVAAPVGWTPGNPAGGAPVNFSVAIRNQGTVASADGPHGITLTITDQTTGAVVKTLTGSHSGAIAAGATTAPVSLGSWTAANGKYTVRTVITSDDNELPVKQPNNTTTQPLFVGRGANMPYEFVEAEDGTLSGGAALVGPNRTIGDLAGEASGRRAVTLNSAGSAVEFTTKGETNTLVTRFSIPDSPGGGGITATLNVYVNGTFHKPITLTSKHAWLYGAEASPGNSPGAGAPRHIYDEASVLLDTTVPAGSKIKLQKDPANTTSYAIDFVNFEKAAPKANPDPARYTTPAGFTHQDVQNALDRVRMDTTGKLAGVYLPAGDYQTSNKFQVYGKPVEVIGAGVWYSRFVAPANQENTDIGFRAEASANGSTFSGFAVFGNYTARIDGPGKVFDFMNVSNMTIRDIWVEHQMCLLWGANTDNTKVYDNRIRDMFADGLNYTNGSTGNHVNNNEARSTGDDSFALFAATDNNSGNQFDNVYENLTAILPWRAAGLAVYGGYNNTFRNLYIADTLTYSGITISSLDFGYPMHGFGPQPTTFSNISLVRDGGHFWGNQTFGAIWVFSASKKFTGIRVSDVDIVDPTYSGIMFQTKYTGSQPENPVEDTVFTNVSISGARRSGDAFDAKSGFGIWVNEMPEPGQGPAVGSATFENLTLRDNHQDIKNTTSTFTIVRKP
;
A
#
# COMPACT_ATOMS: atom_id res chain seq x y z
N MET A 1 8.30 -53.99 13.75
CA MET A 1 7.41 -54.29 14.88
C MET A 1 6.46 -53.12 15.07
N ARG A 2 5.16 -53.40 15.11
CA ARG A 2 4.03 -52.45 15.17
C ARG A 2 3.68 -52.08 16.62
N ARG A 3 3.23 -50.83 16.84
CA ARG A 3 2.14 -50.36 17.76
C ARG A 3 2.19 -48.82 17.76
N LYS A 4 1.31 -48.08 17.07
CA LYS A 4 -0.08 -47.64 17.35
C LYS A 4 -0.28 -46.86 18.68
N ASN A 5 -0.55 -45.55 18.53
CA ASN A 5 -1.34 -44.56 19.31
C ASN A 5 -1.11 -44.38 20.83
N PRO A 6 -1.21 -43.12 21.33
CA PRO A 6 -2.51 -42.65 21.85
C PRO A 6 -2.84 -41.16 21.58
N SER A 7 -4.14 -40.85 21.68
CA SER A 7 -4.78 -39.53 21.77
C SER A 7 -4.43 -38.76 23.07
N PRO A 8 -4.77 -37.46 23.14
CA PRO A 8 -5.31 -36.92 24.39
C PRO A 8 -6.56 -36.03 24.18
N ARG A 9 -7.74 -36.59 24.49
CA ARG A 9 -8.82 -35.88 25.18
C ARG A 9 -8.61 -36.14 26.67
N ALA A 10 -8.40 -35.10 27.47
CA ALA A 10 -8.88 -34.96 28.86
C ALA A 10 -8.04 -33.92 29.62
N THR A 11 -8.68 -32.80 29.96
CA THR A 11 -8.46 -32.13 31.24
C THR A 11 -9.84 -31.82 31.81
N ALA A 12 -10.42 -32.82 32.47
CA ALA A 12 -11.53 -32.67 33.38
C ALA A 12 -11.21 -33.47 34.65
N ALA A 13 -11.61 -32.89 35.79
CA ALA A 13 -11.74 -33.52 37.10
C ALA A 13 -10.44 -33.83 37.89
N ALA A 14 -10.03 -32.88 38.73
CA ALA A 14 -9.80 -33.12 40.17
C ALA A 14 -9.23 -31.87 40.88
N ILE A 15 -10.10 -30.99 41.39
CA ILE A 15 -9.89 -30.33 42.70
C ILE A 15 -11.26 -30.23 43.37
N ALA A 16 -11.75 -31.39 43.83
CA ALA A 16 -12.92 -31.52 44.68
C ALA A 16 -12.62 -32.61 45.72
N ALA A 17 -11.82 -32.28 46.75
CA ALA A 17 -11.76 -32.98 48.03
C ALA A 17 -10.79 -32.29 49.02
N LEU A 18 -11.32 -31.38 49.86
CA LEU A 18 -10.92 -31.09 51.25
C LEU A 18 -11.92 -30.01 51.74
N LEU A 19 -12.94 -30.29 52.55
CA LEU A 19 -12.85 -30.79 53.92
C LEU A 19 -14.09 -31.62 54.28
N ALA A 20 -13.82 -32.67 55.05
CA ALA A 20 -14.73 -33.69 55.54
C ALA A 20 -15.52 -33.25 56.79
N ALA A 21 -16.70 -33.85 57.00
CA ALA A 21 -17.09 -34.51 58.25
C ALA A 21 -18.42 -35.29 58.08
N LEU A 22 -18.34 -36.62 58.19
CA LEU A 22 -19.42 -37.61 58.42
C LEU A 22 -19.67 -37.74 59.96
N PRO A 23 -20.72 -38.43 60.52
CA PRO A 23 -21.49 -39.56 59.97
C PRO A 23 -23.01 -39.63 60.31
N THR A 24 -23.63 -40.72 59.85
CA THR A 24 -25.03 -41.19 59.90
C THR A 24 -25.62 -41.56 61.28
N VAL A 25 -26.93 -41.34 61.48
CA VAL A 25 -27.81 -42.05 62.45
C VAL A 25 -29.25 -42.20 61.88
N THR A 26 -29.77 -43.44 61.86
CA THR A 26 -31.21 -43.85 61.67
C THR A 26 -32.03 -43.58 62.96
N VAL A 27 -33.36 -43.36 63.02
CA VAL A 27 -34.53 -44.27 62.83
C VAL A 27 -35.89 -43.43 62.83
N PRO A 28 -37.15 -43.93 62.94
CA PRO A 28 -38.27 -43.66 62.01
C PRO A 28 -39.49 -42.87 62.58
N ALA A 29 -40.47 -42.60 61.69
CA ALA A 29 -41.92 -42.32 61.82
C ALA A 29 -42.51 -41.69 63.11
N MET A 30 -43.31 -40.63 62.95
CA MET A 30 -44.77 -40.57 63.28
C MET A 30 -45.39 -39.19 62.95
N ALA A 31 -46.68 -39.24 62.62
CA ALA A 31 -47.53 -38.21 61.99
C ALA A 31 -47.71 -36.87 62.73
N SER A 32 -47.91 -35.80 61.96
CA SER A 32 -48.93 -34.77 62.21
C SER A 32 -49.30 -34.07 60.90
N GLY A 33 -50.60 -33.89 60.67
CA GLY A 33 -51.14 -33.37 59.41
C GLY A 33 -50.82 -31.91 59.16
N ALA A 34 -50.49 -31.58 57.92
CA ALA A 34 -50.61 -30.26 57.33
C ALA A 34 -51.05 -30.47 55.87
N GLU A 35 -52.15 -29.82 55.48
CA GLU A 35 -52.58 -29.70 54.08
C GLU A 35 -51.40 -29.26 53.20
N PRO A 36 -51.26 -29.73 51.95
CA PRO A 36 -50.24 -29.25 51.04
C PRO A 36 -50.39 -27.74 50.86
N GLY A 37 -49.31 -26.98 51.13
CA GLY A 37 -49.30 -25.53 50.92
C GLY A 37 -49.58 -25.19 49.45
N ASP A 38 -50.28 -24.08 49.22
CA ASP A 38 -50.65 -23.65 47.87
C ASP A 38 -49.40 -23.34 47.02
N THR A 39 -49.36 -23.92 45.83
CA THR A 39 -48.29 -23.74 44.84
C THR A 39 -48.80 -23.16 43.53
N ALA A 40 -50.11 -22.95 43.40
CA ALA A 40 -50.70 -22.33 42.22
C ALA A 40 -50.60 -20.80 42.37
N ALA A 41 -50.14 -20.13 41.31
CA ALA A 41 -50.16 -18.67 41.28
C ALA A 41 -51.56 -18.18 40.84
N PRO A 42 -52.03 -17.02 41.35
CA PRO A 42 -53.26 -16.40 40.86
C PRO A 42 -53.23 -16.14 39.35
N THR A 43 -54.41 -16.11 38.71
CA THR A 43 -54.53 -15.63 37.33
C THR A 43 -54.12 -14.16 37.21
N ALA A 44 -53.61 -13.72 36.05
CA ALA A 44 -53.31 -12.30 35.85
C ALA A 44 -54.59 -11.42 35.96
N PRO A 45 -54.51 -10.25 36.61
CA PRO A 45 -55.58 -9.25 36.56
C PRO A 45 -55.85 -8.84 35.10
N SER A 46 -57.11 -8.58 34.75
CA SER A 46 -57.48 -8.25 33.36
C SER A 46 -58.16 -6.88 33.24
N GLY A 47 -58.15 -6.30 32.03
CA GLY A 47 -58.86 -5.04 31.77
C GLY A 47 -58.30 -3.86 32.56
N LEU A 48 -56.98 -3.79 32.74
CA LEU A 48 -56.32 -2.60 33.30
C LEU A 48 -56.61 -1.41 32.38
N THR A 49 -57.07 -0.32 32.98
CA THR A 49 -57.39 0.96 32.31
C THR A 49 -56.73 2.10 33.06
N LEU A 50 -56.48 3.21 32.35
CA LEU A 50 -55.86 4.41 32.85
C LEU A 50 -56.73 5.62 32.55
N THR A 51 -56.95 6.49 33.54
CA THR A 51 -57.62 7.79 33.40
C THR A 51 -56.87 8.86 34.20
N GLU A 52 -57.06 10.13 33.87
CA GLU A 52 -56.43 11.27 34.56
C GLU A 52 -57.51 12.18 35.15
N PRO A 53 -57.94 11.92 36.41
CA PRO A 53 -59.05 12.66 37.02
C PRO A 53 -58.68 14.10 37.43
N GLY A 54 -57.39 14.46 37.40
CA GLY A 54 -56.88 15.80 37.70
C GLY A 54 -55.38 15.90 37.45
N THR A 55 -54.85 17.14 37.43
CA THR A 55 -53.43 17.41 37.18
C THR A 55 -52.54 16.64 38.17
N GLY A 56 -51.62 15.84 37.64
CA GLY A 56 -50.66 15.07 38.45
C GLY A 56 -51.23 13.79 39.08
N GLN A 57 -52.36 13.28 38.60
CA GLN A 57 -52.99 12.05 39.12
C GLN A 57 -53.22 11.03 37.99
N VAL A 58 -52.70 9.81 38.16
CA VAL A 58 -52.98 8.68 37.27
C VAL A 58 -53.87 7.68 38.01
N ARG A 59 -55.12 7.53 37.56
CA ARG A 59 -56.07 6.56 38.13
C ARG A 59 -56.10 5.29 37.29
N LEU A 60 -55.74 4.19 37.93
CA LEU A 60 -55.74 2.83 37.38
C LEU A 60 -56.98 2.08 37.88
N ALA A 61 -57.59 1.28 37.01
CA ALA A 61 -58.68 0.37 37.36
C ALA A 61 -58.54 -0.97 36.63
N TRP A 62 -58.79 -2.10 37.32
CA TRP A 62 -58.64 -3.46 36.77
C TRP A 62 -59.70 -4.43 37.29
N ARG A 63 -59.88 -5.57 36.61
CA ARG A 63 -60.77 -6.67 37.01
C ARG A 63 -60.03 -7.68 37.91
N PRO A 64 -60.75 -8.35 38.83
CA PRO A 64 -60.14 -9.29 39.78
C PRO A 64 -59.41 -10.45 39.10
N ALA A 65 -58.37 -10.91 39.78
CA ALA A 65 -57.75 -12.22 39.59
C ALA A 65 -58.49 -13.29 40.41
N SER A 66 -58.40 -14.55 39.99
CA SER A 66 -58.86 -15.73 40.73
C SER A 66 -57.69 -16.63 41.10
N ASP A 67 -57.81 -17.31 42.23
CA ASP A 67 -56.83 -18.26 42.74
C ASP A 67 -57.54 -19.40 43.50
N SER A 68 -56.90 -20.57 43.60
CA SER A 68 -57.47 -21.75 44.26
C SER A 68 -57.59 -21.63 45.79
N VAL A 69 -56.73 -20.82 46.43
CA VAL A 69 -56.74 -20.60 47.90
C VAL A 69 -56.97 -19.12 48.24
N GLY A 70 -56.86 -18.23 47.27
CA GLY A 70 -57.42 -16.88 47.30
C GLY A 70 -56.36 -15.78 47.13
N VAL A 71 -56.75 -14.71 46.43
CA VAL A 71 -55.91 -13.53 46.23
C VAL A 71 -55.91 -12.68 47.51
N THR A 72 -54.73 -12.30 48.00
CA THR A 72 -54.53 -11.46 49.20
C THR A 72 -54.18 -10.00 48.86
N GLY A 73 -53.71 -9.72 47.63
CA GLY A 73 -53.39 -8.36 47.20
C GLY A 73 -53.02 -8.20 45.73
N TYR A 74 -52.84 -6.95 45.30
CA TYR A 74 -52.39 -6.58 43.96
C TYR A 74 -51.18 -5.65 44.04
N ASP A 75 -50.13 -5.96 43.28
CA ASP A 75 -48.99 -5.08 43.06
C ASP A 75 -49.19 -4.21 41.85
N ILE A 76 -48.83 -2.94 41.96
CA ILE A 76 -48.92 -1.98 40.87
C ILE A 76 -47.50 -1.60 40.49
N TYR A 77 -47.12 -1.88 39.25
CA TYR A 77 -45.82 -1.55 38.69
C TYR A 77 -45.93 -0.35 37.75
N ALA A 78 -44.95 0.55 37.79
CA ALA A 78 -44.75 1.61 36.80
C ALA A 78 -43.35 1.48 36.20
N ASN A 79 -43.26 1.39 34.87
CA ASN A 79 -42.01 1.16 34.13
C ASN A 79 -41.19 -0.03 34.68
N GLY A 80 -41.88 -1.10 35.11
CA GLY A 80 -41.26 -2.30 35.69
C GLY A 80 -40.86 -2.19 37.17
N LEU A 81 -41.03 -1.03 37.82
CA LEU A 81 -40.75 -0.83 39.25
C LEU A 81 -42.04 -0.89 40.08
N LEU A 82 -42.01 -1.61 41.21
CA LEU A 82 -43.14 -1.70 42.13
C LEU A 82 -43.42 -0.33 42.75
N ARG A 83 -44.63 0.20 42.54
CA ARG A 83 -45.10 1.48 43.12
C ARG A 83 -45.74 1.26 44.47
N THR A 84 -46.63 0.28 44.56
CA THR A 84 -47.35 -0.05 45.79
C THR A 84 -48.01 -1.43 45.69
N THR A 85 -48.48 -1.93 46.83
CA THR A 85 -49.32 -3.12 46.93
C THR A 85 -50.61 -2.75 47.64
N VAL A 86 -51.75 -3.15 47.08
CA VAL A 86 -53.09 -2.89 47.62
C VAL A 86 -53.78 -4.21 48.02
N GLY A 87 -54.76 -4.15 48.91
CA GLY A 87 -55.45 -5.35 49.43
C GLY A 87 -56.30 -6.09 48.40
N ALA A 88 -56.67 -7.34 48.72
CA ALA A 88 -57.45 -8.26 47.88
C ALA A 88 -58.76 -7.72 47.31
N ASP A 89 -59.39 -6.74 47.98
CA ASP A 89 -60.68 -6.16 47.57
C ASP A 89 -60.53 -4.86 46.75
N VAL A 90 -59.30 -4.36 46.55
CA VAL A 90 -59.04 -3.12 45.82
C VAL A 90 -58.99 -3.37 44.32
N ARG A 91 -59.75 -2.59 43.54
CA ARG A 91 -59.81 -2.67 42.07
C ARG A 91 -59.41 -1.38 41.35
N GLU A 92 -59.07 -0.35 42.13
CA GLU A 92 -58.66 0.94 41.62
C GLU A 92 -57.56 1.55 42.50
N HIS A 93 -56.64 2.28 41.89
CA HIS A 93 -55.58 2.99 42.60
C HIS A 93 -55.24 4.29 41.90
N THR A 94 -55.00 5.36 42.66
CA THR A 94 -54.55 6.65 42.12
C THR A 94 -53.10 6.87 42.52
N ASP A 95 -52.21 6.92 41.53
CA ASP A 95 -50.79 7.21 41.68
C ASP A 95 -50.55 8.72 41.51
N PRO A 96 -50.09 9.44 42.55
CA PRO A 96 -49.75 10.87 42.45
C PRO A 96 -48.43 11.04 41.68
N LEU A 97 -48.53 11.38 40.40
CA LEU A 97 -47.40 11.54 39.49
C LEU A 97 -47.57 12.80 38.63
N PRO A 98 -46.74 13.85 38.81
CA PRO A 98 -46.77 15.06 38.00
C PRO A 98 -46.70 14.79 36.48
N ALA A 99 -47.16 15.75 35.66
CA ALA A 99 -46.98 15.70 34.21
C ALA A 99 -45.47 15.65 33.88
N GLY A 100 -45.09 14.77 32.96
CA GLY A 100 -43.69 14.45 32.68
C GLY A 100 -43.56 13.38 31.58
N PRO A 101 -42.42 12.65 31.49
CA PRO A 101 -42.23 11.61 30.49
C PRO A 101 -43.29 10.49 30.62
N GLY A 102 -43.51 9.75 29.53
CA GLY A 102 -44.50 8.68 29.50
C GLY A 102 -44.24 7.61 30.57
N VAL A 103 -45.32 7.03 31.12
CA VAL A 103 -45.26 6.00 32.16
C VAL A 103 -46.19 4.86 31.81
N THR A 104 -45.67 3.62 31.88
CA THR A 104 -46.40 2.39 31.57
C THR A 104 -46.67 1.60 32.85
N TYR A 105 -47.93 1.23 33.07
CA TYR A 105 -48.38 0.50 34.25
C TYR A 105 -48.78 -0.95 33.92
N ALA A 106 -48.52 -1.84 34.88
CA ALA A 106 -49.00 -3.22 34.92
C ALA A 106 -49.36 -3.60 36.36
N VAL A 107 -50.29 -4.55 36.54
CA VAL A 107 -50.75 -5.03 37.86
C VAL A 107 -50.58 -6.54 37.96
N ARG A 108 -50.07 -7.04 39.10
CA ARG A 108 -49.98 -8.48 39.43
C ARG A 108 -50.82 -8.80 40.66
N ALA A 109 -51.36 -10.01 40.75
CA ALA A 109 -52.05 -10.52 41.94
C ALA A 109 -51.13 -11.41 42.78
N ARG A 110 -51.34 -11.41 44.10
CA ARG A 110 -50.63 -12.27 45.07
C ARG A 110 -51.61 -13.09 45.90
N ASP A 111 -51.22 -14.27 46.36
CA ASP A 111 -51.98 -15.12 47.30
C ASP A 111 -51.39 -15.10 48.73
N ALA A 112 -51.93 -15.93 49.63
CA ALA A 112 -51.46 -16.04 51.01
C ALA A 112 -50.16 -16.87 51.16
N ALA A 113 -49.82 -17.68 50.15
CA ALA A 113 -48.61 -18.51 50.10
C ALA A 113 -47.40 -17.76 49.51
N GLY A 114 -47.62 -16.58 48.92
CA GLY A 114 -46.60 -15.73 48.33
C GLY A 114 -46.42 -15.91 46.83
N ASN A 115 -47.27 -16.70 46.15
CA ASN A 115 -47.21 -16.84 44.70
C ASN A 115 -47.74 -15.57 44.02
N VAL A 116 -47.19 -15.24 42.85
CA VAL A 116 -47.48 -14.00 42.11
C VAL A 116 -47.90 -14.32 40.68
N SER A 117 -48.96 -13.68 40.19
CA SER A 117 -49.44 -13.84 38.82
C SER A 117 -48.47 -13.27 37.77
N ALA A 118 -48.70 -13.63 36.51
CA ALA A 118 -48.20 -12.83 35.38
C ALA A 118 -48.79 -11.40 35.39
N ASP A 119 -48.18 -10.49 34.63
CA ASP A 119 -48.65 -9.12 34.45
C ASP A 119 -50.04 -9.06 33.79
N SER A 120 -50.83 -8.05 34.17
CA SER A 120 -52.01 -7.63 33.41
C SER A 120 -51.65 -7.10 32.02
N ASN A 121 -52.65 -6.72 31.21
CA ASN A 121 -52.38 -5.82 30.08
C ASN A 121 -51.72 -4.52 30.58
N SER A 122 -50.85 -3.93 29.77
CA SER A 122 -50.21 -2.66 30.10
C SER A 122 -51.04 -1.47 29.65
N VAL A 123 -50.96 -0.35 30.39
CA VAL A 123 -51.55 0.94 30.00
C VAL A 123 -50.52 2.06 30.15
N THR A 124 -50.47 2.97 29.19
CA THR A 124 -49.43 4.01 29.13
C THR A 124 -50.07 5.40 29.14
N ARG A 125 -49.61 6.27 30.05
CA ARG A 125 -49.81 7.72 29.94
C ARG A 125 -48.79 8.28 28.94
N ALA A 126 -49.25 8.99 27.91
CA ALA A 126 -48.37 9.70 26.98
C ALA A 126 -47.72 10.92 27.67
N GLY A 127 -46.41 11.08 27.53
CA GLY A 127 -45.70 12.26 28.05
C GLY A 127 -45.67 13.42 27.05
N THR A 128 -45.52 14.66 27.53
CA THR A 128 -45.09 15.79 26.70
C THR A 128 -43.58 15.69 26.50
N ALA A 129 -43.12 15.50 25.26
CA ALA A 129 -41.69 15.43 24.97
C ALA A 129 -41.03 16.79 25.26
N ALA A 130 -39.99 16.80 26.12
CA ALA A 130 -39.10 17.94 26.24
C ALA A 130 -38.29 18.08 24.94
N ALA A 131 -37.99 19.30 24.49
CA ALA A 131 -37.14 19.53 23.33
C ALA A 131 -35.78 18.83 23.51
N THR A 132 -35.37 18.08 22.49
CA THR A 132 -34.12 17.31 22.48
C THR A 132 -33.04 18.10 21.77
N ASN A 133 -31.77 17.86 22.12
CA ASN A 133 -30.64 18.40 21.35
C ASN A 133 -30.51 17.64 20.04
N LEU A 134 -30.92 18.28 18.95
CA LEU A 134 -30.89 17.73 17.60
C LEU A 134 -29.52 17.83 16.93
N ALA A 135 -28.59 18.60 17.51
CA ALA A 135 -27.27 18.84 16.93
C ALA A 135 -26.24 17.75 17.24
N GLN A 136 -26.44 16.98 18.31
CA GLN A 136 -25.41 16.06 18.83
C GLN A 136 -25.06 14.97 17.81
N GLY A 137 -23.77 14.82 17.48
CA GLY A 137 -23.27 13.83 16.52
C GLY A 137 -23.62 14.09 15.05
N LYS A 138 -24.28 15.20 14.72
CA LYS A 138 -24.59 15.61 13.34
C LYS A 138 -23.37 16.25 12.66
N THR A 139 -23.39 16.35 11.33
CA THR A 139 -22.33 17.02 10.57
C THR A 139 -22.29 18.51 10.89
N VAL A 140 -21.10 19.00 11.28
CA VAL A 140 -20.84 20.42 11.55
C VAL A 140 -19.86 20.97 10.54
N THR A 141 -20.13 22.17 10.02
CA THR A 141 -19.27 22.91 9.10
C THR A 141 -18.89 24.26 9.70
N ALA A 142 -17.71 24.77 9.34
CA ALA A 142 -17.30 26.11 9.72
C ALA A 142 -16.66 26.85 8.55
N SER A 143 -16.75 28.18 8.56
CA SER A 143 -16.07 29.02 7.54
C SER A 143 -14.55 28.93 7.63
N SER A 144 -14.02 28.69 8.83
CA SER A 144 -12.59 28.56 9.12
C SER A 144 -12.41 27.88 10.47
N HIS A 145 -11.19 27.40 10.73
CA HIS A 145 -10.74 27.04 12.07
C HIS A 145 -9.26 27.37 12.25
N VAL A 146 -8.77 27.32 13.48
CA VAL A 146 -7.35 27.44 13.81
C VAL A 146 -6.87 26.20 14.57
N TYR A 147 -5.65 25.76 14.27
CA TYR A 147 -5.04 24.57 14.89
C TYR A 147 -5.94 23.32 14.81
N HIS A 148 -6.15 22.64 15.94
CA HIS A 148 -6.98 21.44 16.06
C HIS A 148 -8.39 21.75 16.58
N PHE A 149 -8.77 23.03 16.68
CA PHE A 149 -10.09 23.48 17.16
C PHE A 149 -11.13 23.41 16.03
N VAL A 150 -11.34 22.21 15.51
CA VAL A 150 -12.18 21.93 14.33
C VAL A 150 -13.67 21.98 14.66
N ALA A 151 -14.51 22.13 13.62
CA ALA A 151 -15.96 22.29 13.76
C ALA A 151 -16.65 21.11 14.49
N ALA A 152 -16.16 19.89 14.30
CA ALA A 152 -16.69 18.67 14.93
C ALA A 152 -16.59 18.68 16.47
N ASN A 153 -15.69 19.49 17.03
CA ASN A 153 -15.57 19.63 18.49
C ASN A 153 -16.76 20.38 19.10
N ALA A 154 -17.61 21.04 18.30
CA ALA A 154 -18.71 21.84 18.82
C ALA A 154 -20.00 21.03 19.06
N ASN A 155 -20.03 19.72 18.82
CA ASN A 155 -21.22 18.89 19.09
C ASN A 155 -20.88 17.43 19.48
N ASP A 156 -19.66 17.21 19.95
CA ASP A 156 -19.14 15.90 20.37
C ASP A 156 -19.61 15.49 21.78
N GLY A 157 -20.28 16.39 22.49
CA GLY A 157 -20.75 16.18 23.86
C GLY A 157 -19.67 16.45 24.92
N ASN A 158 -18.52 17.01 24.51
CA ASN A 158 -17.36 17.24 25.37
C ASN A 158 -17.01 18.73 25.47
N ILE A 159 -17.40 19.36 26.59
CA ILE A 159 -17.08 20.76 26.88
C ILE A 159 -15.58 21.06 27.09
N GLY A 160 -14.72 20.04 27.10
CA GLY A 160 -13.26 20.16 27.16
C GLY A 160 -12.61 20.42 25.80
N THR A 161 -13.27 20.04 24.70
CA THR A 161 -12.90 20.34 23.31
C THR A 161 -13.71 21.53 22.82
N TYR A 162 -13.24 22.22 21.77
CA TYR A 162 -13.97 23.35 21.19
C TYR A 162 -13.58 23.62 19.74
N TRP A 163 -14.47 24.30 19.04
CA TRP A 163 -14.21 24.97 17.78
C TRP A 163 -13.77 26.43 18.01
N GLU A 164 -12.80 26.89 17.23
CA GLU A 164 -12.39 28.29 17.15
C GLU A 164 -12.15 28.70 15.70
N GLY A 165 -12.79 29.79 15.26
CA GLY A 165 -12.58 30.37 13.93
C GLY A 165 -11.18 30.99 13.76
N ALA A 166 -10.78 31.30 12.52
CA ALA A 166 -9.52 32.00 12.29
C ALA A 166 -9.57 33.46 12.82
N GLY A 167 -8.54 33.89 13.55
CA GLY A 167 -8.48 35.22 14.17
C GLY A 167 -8.68 36.37 13.18
N GLY A 168 -9.54 37.34 13.52
CA GLY A 168 -9.80 38.53 12.70
C GLY A 168 -10.68 38.30 11.46
N SER A 169 -11.16 37.07 11.23
CA SER A 169 -11.94 36.70 10.03
C SER A 169 -13.47 36.79 10.22
N TYR A 170 -13.96 37.79 10.94
CA TYR A 170 -15.41 37.98 11.11
C TYR A 170 -16.10 38.36 9.78
N PRO A 171 -17.30 37.82 9.48
CA PRO A 171 -18.07 36.89 10.31
C PRO A 171 -17.50 35.45 10.30
N ASN A 172 -17.39 34.82 11.47
CA ASN A 172 -17.14 33.37 11.54
C ASN A 172 -18.47 32.63 11.51
N LEU A 173 -18.55 31.57 10.70
CA LEU A 173 -19.73 30.74 10.53
C LEU A 173 -19.48 29.36 11.14
N LEU A 174 -20.45 28.86 11.91
CA LEU A 174 -20.49 27.49 12.43
C LEU A 174 -21.91 26.93 12.23
N GLY A 175 -22.07 25.89 11.42
CA GLY A 175 -23.38 25.36 11.04
C GLY A 175 -23.52 23.87 11.25
N VAL A 176 -24.73 23.43 11.62
CA VAL A 176 -25.10 22.03 11.83
C VAL A 176 -26.21 21.67 10.85
N ALA A 177 -26.04 20.57 10.11
CA ALA A 177 -27.08 19.98 9.28
C ALA A 177 -27.87 18.97 10.12
N LEU A 178 -29.15 19.22 10.36
CA LEU A 178 -30.02 18.36 11.17
C LEU A 178 -30.48 17.11 10.40
N GLY A 179 -30.44 17.16 9.07
CA GLY A 179 -30.88 16.09 8.15
C GLY A 179 -32.28 16.35 7.58
N ALA A 180 -33.23 16.71 8.46
CA ALA A 180 -34.61 17.07 8.12
C ALA A 180 -35.02 18.37 8.79
N ASP A 181 -36.14 18.94 8.34
CA ASP A 181 -36.79 20.04 9.05
C ASP A 181 -37.08 19.67 10.52
N ALA A 182 -36.76 20.60 11.41
CA ALA A 182 -37.13 20.55 12.82
C ALA A 182 -37.83 21.85 13.23
N GLU A 183 -38.80 21.74 14.14
CA GLU A 183 -39.38 22.87 14.84
C GLU A 183 -38.43 23.28 15.97
N LEU A 184 -37.85 24.48 15.86
CA LEU A 184 -36.80 24.96 16.77
C LEU A 184 -37.41 25.72 17.96
N GLU A 185 -36.83 25.50 19.14
CA GLU A 185 -37.19 26.19 20.39
C GLU A 185 -36.06 27.09 20.90
N SER A 186 -34.83 26.58 20.90
CA SER A 186 -33.67 27.38 21.31
C SER A 186 -32.37 26.81 20.78
N VAL A 187 -31.33 27.65 20.79
CA VAL A 187 -29.95 27.23 20.60
C VAL A 187 -29.20 27.44 21.91
N VAL A 188 -28.39 26.46 22.32
CA VAL A 188 -27.51 26.60 23.47
C VAL A 188 -26.06 26.59 22.98
N VAL A 189 -25.32 27.65 23.30
CA VAL A 189 -23.89 27.73 23.05
C VAL A 189 -23.17 27.61 24.39
N LYS A 190 -22.20 26.71 24.49
CA LYS A 190 -21.35 26.56 25.68
C LYS A 190 -19.90 26.81 25.34
N LEU A 191 -19.16 27.25 26.35
CA LEU A 191 -17.71 27.25 26.40
C LEU A 191 -17.27 26.39 27.59
N ASN A 192 -15.98 26.05 27.62
CA ASN A 192 -15.42 25.32 28.75
C ASN A 192 -15.60 26.16 30.05
N PRO A 193 -16.16 25.58 31.13
CA PRO A 193 -16.43 26.30 32.38
C PRO A 193 -15.20 26.55 33.25
N ASP A 194 -14.01 26.11 32.84
CA ASP A 194 -12.76 26.37 33.56
C ASP A 194 -12.54 27.90 33.73
N PRO A 195 -12.26 28.38 34.95
CA PRO A 195 -11.97 29.79 35.22
C PRO A 195 -10.93 30.43 34.30
N ILE A 196 -10.00 29.66 33.71
CA ILE A 196 -9.00 30.17 32.75
C ILE A 196 -9.63 30.82 31.51
N TRP A 197 -10.86 30.46 31.16
CA TRP A 197 -11.60 31.08 30.07
C TRP A 197 -12.00 32.53 30.42
N GLY A 198 -12.20 32.85 31.69
CA GLY A 198 -12.63 34.18 32.12
C GLY A 198 -13.99 34.62 31.55
N PRO A 199 -14.57 35.72 32.09
CA PRO A 199 -15.82 36.26 31.57
C PRO A 199 -15.59 36.95 30.22
N ARG A 200 -16.48 36.71 29.26
CA ARG A 200 -16.39 37.26 27.90
C ARG A 200 -17.76 37.47 27.27
N THR A 201 -17.82 38.25 26.20
CA THR A 201 -19.03 38.47 25.42
C THR A 201 -18.78 38.08 23.98
N GLN A 202 -19.68 37.28 23.39
CA GLN A 202 -19.69 36.98 21.96
C GLN A 202 -20.92 37.62 21.31
N THR A 203 -20.77 38.24 20.14
CA THR A 203 -21.89 38.77 19.35
C THR A 203 -22.31 37.71 18.33
N ILE A 204 -23.52 37.17 18.48
CA ILE A 204 -23.99 35.99 17.73
C ILE A 204 -25.34 36.30 17.09
N ALA A 205 -25.47 36.01 15.79
CA ALA A 205 -26.78 35.82 15.14
C ALA A 205 -27.04 34.33 14.91
N VAL A 206 -28.31 33.93 14.91
CA VAL A 206 -28.73 32.56 14.57
C VAL A 206 -29.48 32.60 13.25
N GLU A 207 -29.04 31.79 12.30
CA GLU A 207 -29.62 31.66 10.98
C GLU A 207 -30.10 30.23 10.77
N GLY A 208 -31.14 30.06 9.97
CA GLY A 208 -31.74 28.77 9.66
C GLY A 208 -32.13 28.68 8.20
N ARG A 209 -32.10 27.48 7.66
CA ARG A 209 -32.52 27.17 6.30
C ARG A 209 -33.49 25.98 6.34
N PRO A 210 -34.68 26.08 5.74
CA PRO A 210 -35.61 24.97 5.67
C PRO A 210 -35.14 23.90 4.67
N GLN A 211 -35.68 22.71 4.81
CA GLN A 211 -35.44 21.57 3.92
C GLN A 211 -35.77 21.94 2.47
N GLY A 212 -34.85 21.66 1.55
CA GLY A 212 -34.96 22.02 0.13
C GLY A 212 -34.71 23.51 -0.19
N GLY A 213 -34.47 24.35 0.82
CA GLY A 213 -34.08 25.75 0.64
C GLY A 213 -32.59 25.88 0.26
N THR A 214 -32.24 26.90 -0.51
CA THR A 214 -30.85 27.19 -0.89
C THR A 214 -30.21 28.32 -0.06
N GLU A 215 -31.02 29.18 0.56
CA GLU A 215 -30.56 30.37 1.29
C GLU A 215 -30.86 30.30 2.80
N PHE A 216 -29.96 30.84 3.63
CA PHE A 216 -30.17 30.98 5.07
C PHE A 216 -30.94 32.26 5.39
N ALA A 217 -31.98 32.15 6.21
CA ALA A 217 -32.73 33.27 6.77
C ALA A 217 -32.33 33.51 8.24
N THR A 218 -32.43 34.76 8.70
CA THR A 218 -32.18 35.10 10.11
C THR A 218 -33.32 34.60 10.99
N LEU A 219 -33.02 33.66 11.90
CA LEU A 219 -33.94 33.21 12.96
C LEU A 219 -33.86 34.10 14.20
N LYS A 220 -32.65 34.59 14.51
CA LYS A 220 -32.37 35.55 15.57
C LYS A 220 -31.36 36.59 15.11
N PRO A 221 -31.69 37.89 15.12
CA PRO A 221 -30.73 38.96 14.83
C PRO A 221 -29.52 38.91 15.76
N ALA A 222 -28.41 39.51 15.32
CA ALA A 222 -27.19 39.58 16.13
C ALA A 222 -27.43 40.30 17.46
N ALA A 223 -26.99 39.69 18.56
CA ALA A 223 -27.01 40.29 19.88
C ALA A 223 -25.74 39.89 20.66
N GLU A 224 -25.41 40.67 21.69
CA GLU A 224 -24.33 40.37 22.61
C GLU A 224 -24.76 39.34 23.66
N TYR A 225 -23.98 38.27 23.81
CA TYR A 225 -24.22 37.24 24.80
C TYR A 225 -23.01 37.09 25.71
N ARG A 226 -23.23 37.29 27.01
CA ARG A 226 -22.21 37.17 28.04
C ARG A 226 -22.05 35.72 28.49
N PHE A 227 -20.82 35.23 28.44
CA PHE A 227 -20.36 33.96 28.99
C PHE A 227 -19.59 34.25 30.28
N ASP A 228 -19.98 33.58 31.36
CA ASP A 228 -19.31 33.70 32.65
C ASP A 228 -19.04 32.30 33.22
N PRO A 229 -17.76 31.92 33.47
CA PRO A 229 -17.42 30.63 34.06
C PRO A 229 -18.16 30.35 35.37
N ALA A 230 -18.46 31.38 36.17
CA ALA A 230 -19.20 31.24 37.43
C ALA A 230 -20.66 30.77 37.23
N THR A 231 -21.20 30.93 36.02
CA THR A 231 -22.54 30.47 35.63
C THR A 231 -22.50 29.27 34.68
N GLY A 232 -21.33 28.65 34.52
CA GLY A 232 -21.15 27.47 33.67
C GLY A 232 -20.92 27.78 32.19
N ASN A 233 -20.54 29.03 31.84
CA ASN A 233 -20.16 29.42 30.48
C ASN A 233 -21.17 28.97 29.40
N THR A 234 -22.46 29.12 29.70
CA THR A 234 -23.56 28.64 28.87
C THR A 234 -24.51 29.78 28.57
N VAL A 235 -24.90 29.91 27.31
CA VAL A 235 -25.91 30.87 26.84
C VAL A 235 -26.99 30.09 26.10
N THR A 236 -28.25 30.37 26.45
CA THR A 236 -29.42 29.89 25.71
C THR A 236 -30.03 31.04 24.93
N ILE A 237 -30.17 30.86 23.61
CA ILE A 237 -30.69 31.82 22.65
C ILE A 237 -32.06 31.31 22.17
N PRO A 238 -33.17 31.93 22.59
CA PRO A 238 -34.50 31.55 22.10
C PRO A 238 -34.61 31.82 20.59
N VAL A 239 -35.03 30.80 19.85
CA VAL A 239 -35.33 30.88 18.41
C VAL A 239 -36.72 30.30 18.16
N SER A 240 -37.33 30.68 17.05
CA SER A 240 -38.59 30.10 16.61
C SER A 240 -38.56 29.96 15.10
N GLY A 241 -39.11 28.87 14.58
CA GLY A 241 -39.19 28.60 13.16
C GLY A 241 -38.71 27.20 12.83
N ARG A 242 -38.85 26.85 11.55
CA ARG A 242 -38.54 25.53 11.01
C ARG A 242 -37.25 25.59 10.20
N ALA A 243 -36.32 24.67 10.46
CA ALA A 243 -35.08 24.57 9.70
C ALA A 243 -34.52 23.14 9.67
N SER A 244 -33.86 22.78 8.56
CA SER A 244 -33.03 21.58 8.41
C SER A 244 -31.54 21.84 8.59
N ASP A 245 -31.11 23.10 8.46
CA ASP A 245 -29.76 23.54 8.81
C ASP A 245 -29.85 24.76 9.74
N VAL A 246 -29.03 24.78 10.78
CA VAL A 246 -28.92 25.93 11.70
C VAL A 246 -27.48 26.36 11.80
N ARG A 247 -27.24 27.67 11.72
CA ARG A 247 -25.92 28.28 11.69
C ARG A 247 -25.80 29.43 12.67
N LEU A 248 -24.69 29.45 13.41
CA LEU A 248 -24.23 30.61 14.17
C LEU A 248 -23.37 31.50 13.28
N ARG A 249 -23.66 32.80 13.29
CA ARG A 249 -22.84 33.83 12.67
C ARG A 249 -22.26 34.72 13.76
N TYR A 250 -20.98 34.52 14.06
CA TYR A 250 -20.23 35.29 15.03
C TYR A 250 -19.71 36.58 14.42
N LEU A 251 -19.84 37.70 15.12
CA LEU A 251 -19.40 39.02 14.67
C LEU A 251 -18.32 39.65 15.57
N ALA A 252 -18.22 39.20 16.83
CA ALA A 252 -17.20 39.65 17.78
C ALA A 252 -17.07 38.65 18.94
N ASN A 253 -15.91 38.62 19.58
CA ASN A 253 -15.62 37.91 20.83
C ASN A 253 -14.62 38.74 21.65
N THR A 254 -14.93 39.05 22.91
CA THR A 254 -14.04 39.85 23.77
C THR A 254 -12.94 39.03 24.45
N GLY A 255 -13.03 37.69 24.42
CA GLY A 255 -12.10 36.79 25.09
C GLY A 255 -11.12 36.07 24.16
N ALA A 256 -11.27 36.18 22.83
CA ALA A 256 -10.44 35.53 21.82
C ALA A 256 -10.54 36.28 20.47
N PRO A 257 -9.60 36.08 19.52
CA PRO A 257 -9.60 36.82 18.25
C PRO A 257 -10.69 36.37 17.25
N ALA A 258 -11.45 35.32 17.55
CA ALA A 258 -12.51 34.75 16.72
C ALA A 258 -13.66 34.17 17.56
N GLY A 259 -14.75 33.78 16.90
CA GLY A 259 -15.85 33.03 17.54
C GLY A 259 -15.39 31.67 18.06
N GLN A 260 -15.92 31.27 19.22
CA GLN A 260 -15.63 29.99 19.87
C GLN A 260 -16.92 29.29 20.34
N ALA A 261 -16.94 27.96 20.24
CA ALA A 261 -18.00 27.11 20.77
C ALA A 261 -17.42 25.75 21.21
N ALA A 262 -17.55 25.41 22.49
CA ALA A 262 -17.31 24.06 22.99
C ALA A 262 -18.52 23.16 22.72
N GLU A 263 -19.73 23.69 22.83
CA GLU A 263 -20.95 23.01 22.41
C GLU A 263 -21.89 23.99 21.69
N PHE A 264 -22.47 23.52 20.59
CA PHE A 264 -23.53 24.16 19.81
C PHE A 264 -24.71 23.18 19.76
N GLN A 265 -25.63 23.37 20.70
CA GLN A 265 -26.82 22.55 20.86
C GLN A 265 -28.01 23.23 20.19
N ILE A 266 -28.83 22.45 19.50
CA ILE A 266 -30.06 22.94 18.85
C ILE A 266 -31.22 22.20 19.48
N LEU A 267 -31.98 22.88 20.33
CA LEU A 267 -33.12 22.32 21.03
C LEU A 267 -34.39 22.53 20.21
N GLY A 268 -35.08 21.43 19.91
CA GLY A 268 -36.33 21.46 19.17
C GLY A 268 -37.00 20.09 19.13
N THR A 269 -38.00 19.98 18.27
CA THR A 269 -38.67 18.72 17.95
C THR A 269 -38.53 18.43 16.45
N PRO A 270 -38.13 17.21 16.05
CA PRO A 270 -38.11 16.85 14.62
C PRO A 270 -39.50 17.04 14.01
N ALA A 271 -39.58 17.65 12.82
CA ALA A 271 -40.85 17.71 12.10
C ALA A 271 -41.17 16.35 11.45
N PRO A 272 -42.44 16.09 11.07
CA PRO A 272 -42.78 14.87 10.35
C PRO A 272 -41.99 14.76 9.04
N ASN A 273 -41.17 13.72 8.91
CA ASN A 273 -40.39 13.40 7.71
C ASN A 273 -40.20 11.86 7.62
N PRO A 274 -39.92 11.27 6.45
CA PRO A 274 -39.57 9.86 6.32
C PRO A 274 -38.25 9.52 7.03
N ASP A 275 -38.04 8.24 7.32
CA ASP A 275 -36.78 7.68 7.84
C ASP A 275 -36.64 6.25 7.31
N LEU A 276 -36.03 6.10 6.13
CA LEU A 276 -35.86 4.85 5.40
C LEU A 276 -34.64 4.09 5.93
N GLN A 277 -34.94 2.98 6.60
CA GLN A 277 -33.94 2.05 7.09
C GLN A 277 -34.04 0.72 6.35
N VAL A 278 -32.90 0.12 5.97
CA VAL A 278 -32.88 -1.32 5.67
C VAL A 278 -32.89 -2.09 6.99
N SER A 279 -33.92 -2.88 7.21
CA SER A 279 -34.20 -3.59 8.46
C SER A 279 -33.93 -5.09 8.40
N GLY A 280 -33.68 -5.64 7.21
CA GLY A 280 -33.32 -7.04 7.06
C GLY A 280 -32.88 -7.39 5.65
N LEU A 281 -32.11 -8.46 5.55
CA LEU A 281 -31.67 -9.08 4.30
C LEU A 281 -32.00 -10.57 4.30
N SER A 282 -32.31 -11.09 3.13
CA SER A 282 -32.50 -12.52 2.90
C SER A 282 -32.16 -12.86 1.45
N TRP A 283 -32.04 -14.14 1.16
CA TRP A 283 -31.77 -14.64 -0.19
C TRP A 283 -32.49 -15.95 -0.45
N THR A 284 -32.73 -16.22 -1.73
CA THR A 284 -33.30 -17.48 -2.21
C THR A 284 -32.47 -18.02 -3.37
N PRO A 285 -32.18 -19.33 -3.41
CA PRO A 285 -32.43 -20.35 -2.38
C PRO A 285 -31.69 -20.08 -1.06
N SER A 286 -32.15 -20.64 0.06
CA SER A 286 -31.51 -20.43 1.38
C SER A 286 -30.15 -21.11 1.51
N THR A 287 -29.93 -22.19 0.75
CA THR A 287 -28.67 -22.94 0.66
C THR A 287 -28.30 -23.11 -0.82
N PRO A 288 -27.91 -22.03 -1.51
CA PRO A 288 -27.64 -22.11 -2.93
C PRO A 288 -26.38 -22.94 -3.19
N VAL A 289 -26.40 -23.68 -4.29
CA VAL A 289 -25.20 -24.19 -4.92
C VAL A 289 -24.75 -23.25 -6.05
N GLU A 290 -23.51 -23.37 -6.52
CA GLU A 290 -22.94 -22.48 -7.54
C GLU A 290 -23.66 -22.50 -8.92
N THR A 291 -24.58 -23.43 -9.12
CA THR A 291 -25.45 -23.50 -10.31
C THR A 291 -26.82 -22.85 -10.12
N ASP A 292 -27.19 -22.50 -8.87
CA ASP A 292 -28.44 -21.83 -8.56
C ASP A 292 -28.36 -20.34 -8.89
N ARG A 293 -29.42 -19.79 -9.48
CA ARG A 293 -29.61 -18.34 -9.54
C ARG A 293 -30.03 -17.84 -8.16
N VAL A 294 -29.32 -16.85 -7.64
CA VAL A 294 -29.60 -16.27 -6.32
C VAL A 294 -30.41 -14.99 -6.49
N THR A 295 -31.48 -14.86 -5.71
CA THR A 295 -32.23 -13.60 -5.56
C THR A 295 -31.98 -13.04 -4.17
N LEU A 296 -31.40 -11.85 -4.08
CA LEU A 296 -31.27 -11.11 -2.82
C LEU A 296 -32.54 -10.29 -2.58
N SER A 297 -32.97 -10.22 -1.32
CA SER A 297 -34.12 -9.43 -0.89
C SER A 297 -33.75 -8.56 0.31
N ALA A 298 -34.12 -7.28 0.26
CA ALA A 298 -33.95 -6.32 1.35
C ALA A 298 -35.31 -5.84 1.85
N THR A 299 -35.49 -5.79 3.16
CA THR A 299 -36.68 -5.21 3.79
C THR A 299 -36.39 -3.77 4.18
N VAL A 300 -37.00 -2.83 3.47
CA VAL A 300 -36.95 -1.39 3.76
C VAL A 300 -38.11 -1.05 4.68
N ARG A 301 -37.84 -0.28 5.73
CA ARG A 301 -38.83 0.25 6.66
C ARG A 301 -38.74 1.77 6.65
N ASN A 302 -39.88 2.45 6.54
CA ASN A 302 -39.98 3.86 6.89
C ASN A 302 -40.27 3.96 8.39
N ALA A 303 -39.25 4.20 9.22
CA ALA A 303 -39.38 4.43 10.66
C ALA A 303 -39.90 5.84 11.01
N GLY A 304 -40.01 6.72 10.01
CA GLY A 304 -40.44 8.10 10.16
C GLY A 304 -41.95 8.23 10.26
N THR A 305 -42.41 9.45 10.52
CA THR A 305 -43.84 9.74 10.73
C THR A 305 -44.54 10.30 9.49
N ALA A 306 -43.78 10.64 8.43
CA ALA A 306 -44.32 11.07 7.14
C ALA A 306 -44.09 10.00 6.05
N PRO A 307 -44.93 9.95 5.00
CA PRO A 307 -44.75 9.02 3.89
C PRO A 307 -43.50 9.35 3.06
N SER A 308 -42.73 8.33 2.67
CA SER A 308 -41.59 8.47 1.75
C SER A 308 -42.07 8.50 0.29
N ALA A 309 -41.35 9.23 -0.55
CA ALA A 309 -41.44 9.04 -2.00
C ALA A 309 -40.81 7.68 -2.40
N ALA A 310 -41.07 7.24 -3.63
CA ALA A 310 -40.40 6.07 -4.19
C ALA A 310 -38.90 6.33 -4.42
N THR A 311 -38.07 5.33 -4.15
CA THR A 311 -36.62 5.37 -4.35
C THR A 311 -36.07 3.97 -4.69
N ASP A 312 -34.76 3.77 -4.60
CA ASP A 312 -34.06 2.55 -5.00
C ASP A 312 -33.30 1.94 -3.82
N VAL A 313 -33.15 0.62 -3.82
CA VAL A 313 -32.27 -0.13 -2.91
C VAL A 313 -31.13 -0.74 -3.72
N GLY A 314 -29.90 -0.37 -3.37
CA GLY A 314 -28.70 -1.05 -3.86
C GLY A 314 -28.43 -2.31 -3.05
N LEU A 315 -28.19 -3.44 -3.73
CA LEU A 315 -27.84 -4.73 -3.13
C LEU A 315 -26.38 -5.06 -3.45
N TYR A 316 -25.64 -5.52 -2.45
CA TYR A 316 -24.18 -5.65 -2.50
C TYR A 316 -23.70 -7.03 -2.04
N LEU A 317 -22.65 -7.53 -2.71
CA LEU A 317 -21.79 -8.60 -2.19
C LEU A 317 -20.39 -8.01 -1.94
N GLY A 318 -19.97 -7.96 -0.69
CA GLY A 318 -18.84 -7.11 -0.27
C GLY A 318 -19.08 -5.65 -0.66
N ASP A 319 -18.13 -5.04 -1.35
CA ASP A 319 -18.23 -3.67 -1.88
C ASP A 319 -18.84 -3.60 -3.29
N THR A 320 -19.15 -4.74 -3.92
CA THR A 320 -19.65 -4.78 -5.30
C THR A 320 -21.17 -4.71 -5.33
N LYS A 321 -21.71 -3.69 -6.02
CA LYS A 321 -23.14 -3.59 -6.29
C LYS A 321 -23.56 -4.67 -7.28
N VAL A 322 -24.36 -5.63 -6.84
CA VAL A 322 -24.80 -6.79 -7.65
C VAL A 322 -26.24 -6.68 -8.14
N GLY A 323 -27.01 -5.74 -7.57
CA GLY A 323 -28.39 -5.52 -7.96
C GLY A 323 -28.92 -4.18 -7.51
N THR A 324 -30.02 -3.75 -8.11
CA THR A 324 -30.80 -2.59 -7.67
C THR A 324 -32.29 -2.96 -7.77
N ALA A 325 -33.06 -2.63 -6.74
CA ALA A 325 -34.49 -2.93 -6.69
C ALA A 325 -35.28 -1.65 -6.32
N PRO A 326 -36.34 -1.30 -7.05
CA PRO A 326 -37.15 -0.14 -6.72
C PRO A 326 -37.99 -0.40 -5.46
N VAL A 327 -38.02 0.57 -4.55
CA VAL A 327 -38.94 0.60 -3.41
C VAL A 327 -39.96 1.71 -3.64
N GLY A 328 -41.25 1.35 -3.62
CA GLY A 328 -42.34 2.31 -3.79
C GLY A 328 -42.49 3.26 -2.60
N GLU A 329 -43.50 4.13 -2.65
CA GLU A 329 -43.86 4.99 -1.52
C GLU A 329 -44.17 4.16 -0.27
N LEU A 330 -43.62 4.56 0.88
CA LEU A 330 -43.85 3.90 2.16
C LEU A 330 -44.48 4.89 3.14
N ALA A 331 -45.69 4.58 3.62
CA ALA A 331 -46.30 5.32 4.73
C ALA A 331 -45.40 5.24 5.99
N GLY A 332 -45.52 6.23 6.88
CA GLY A 332 -44.80 6.22 8.15
C GLY A 332 -45.11 4.96 8.96
N GLY A 333 -44.06 4.26 9.40
CA GLY A 333 -44.13 2.96 10.10
C GLY A 333 -44.27 1.73 9.19
N ALA A 334 -44.47 1.88 7.89
CA ALA A 334 -44.62 0.76 6.95
C ALA A 334 -43.28 0.16 6.52
N SER A 335 -43.30 -1.09 6.06
CA SER A 335 -42.16 -1.78 5.46
C SER A 335 -42.52 -2.42 4.12
N ALA A 336 -41.56 -2.53 3.22
CA ALA A 336 -41.65 -3.33 2.00
C ALA A 336 -40.38 -4.16 1.80
N THR A 337 -40.55 -5.37 1.27
CA THR A 337 -39.42 -6.20 0.83
C THR A 337 -39.28 -6.06 -0.68
N VAL A 338 -38.08 -5.70 -1.12
CA VAL A 338 -37.72 -5.58 -2.53
C VAL A 338 -36.61 -6.56 -2.84
N SER A 339 -36.55 -7.05 -4.09
CA SER A 339 -35.61 -8.10 -4.46
C SER A 339 -35.01 -7.88 -5.85
N ALA A 340 -33.83 -8.46 -6.06
CA ALA A 340 -33.18 -8.53 -7.36
C ALA A 340 -32.53 -9.91 -7.56
N ASP A 341 -32.73 -10.49 -8.74
CA ASP A 341 -31.99 -11.67 -9.20
C ASP A 341 -30.56 -11.22 -9.54
N ILE A 342 -29.59 -11.76 -8.79
CA ILE A 342 -28.17 -11.45 -8.97
C ILE A 342 -27.47 -12.48 -9.86
N GLY A 343 -28.17 -13.51 -10.34
CA GLY A 343 -27.62 -14.59 -11.14
C GLY A 343 -26.92 -15.67 -10.30
N THR A 344 -26.14 -16.53 -10.96
CA THR A 344 -25.32 -17.56 -10.28
C THR A 344 -24.11 -16.93 -9.61
N ARG A 345 -23.65 -17.51 -8.51
CA ARG A 345 -22.47 -17.07 -7.74
C ARG A 345 -21.47 -18.20 -7.61
N ASP A 346 -20.19 -17.88 -7.57
CA ASP A 346 -19.15 -18.86 -7.28
C ASP A 346 -19.30 -19.42 -5.87
N ALA A 347 -18.91 -20.69 -5.68
CA ALA A 347 -18.86 -21.28 -4.36
C ALA A 347 -17.96 -20.48 -3.41
N GLY A 348 -18.45 -20.20 -2.21
CA GLY A 348 -17.77 -19.35 -1.23
C GLY A 348 -18.74 -18.61 -0.31
N GLU A 349 -18.17 -17.82 0.60
CA GLU A 349 -18.90 -16.93 1.49
C GLU A 349 -18.91 -15.51 0.92
N HIS A 350 -20.09 -14.94 0.73
CA HIS A 350 -20.27 -13.61 0.16
C HIS A 350 -20.95 -12.69 1.20
N PRO A 351 -20.25 -11.71 1.80
CA PRO A 351 -20.88 -10.75 2.71
C PRO A 351 -21.99 -9.98 1.99
N VAL A 352 -23.20 -9.94 2.56
CA VAL A 352 -24.36 -9.28 1.91
C VAL A 352 -24.67 -7.97 2.62
N SER A 353 -24.80 -6.89 1.87
CA SER A 353 -25.30 -5.61 2.39
C SER A 353 -26.30 -4.95 1.44
N ALA A 354 -27.06 -3.98 1.95
CA ALA A 354 -27.95 -3.18 1.15
C ALA A 354 -28.02 -1.75 1.66
N LYS A 355 -28.33 -0.82 0.75
CA LYS A 355 -28.48 0.60 1.03
C LYS A 355 -29.73 1.12 0.33
N VAL A 356 -30.67 1.68 1.07
CA VAL A 356 -31.83 2.39 0.51
C VAL A 356 -31.46 3.85 0.26
N ASP A 357 -32.02 4.44 -0.79
CA ASP A 357 -31.85 5.86 -1.12
C ASP A 357 -30.40 6.36 -1.18
N GLU A 358 -29.48 5.53 -1.70
CA GLU A 358 -28.05 5.87 -1.74
C GLU A 358 -27.73 7.17 -2.52
N ALA A 359 -28.67 7.63 -3.35
CA ALA A 359 -28.57 8.89 -4.08
C ALA A 359 -29.13 10.11 -3.32
N GLY A 360 -29.67 9.93 -2.11
CA GLY A 360 -30.27 10.98 -1.27
C GLY A 360 -31.46 11.68 -1.95
N LYS A 361 -32.34 10.92 -2.62
CA LYS A 361 -33.51 11.47 -3.34
C LYS A 361 -34.64 11.80 -2.37
N VAL A 362 -34.74 11.06 -1.28
CA VAL A 362 -35.70 11.27 -0.20
C VAL A 362 -34.93 12.00 0.90
N SER A 363 -35.44 13.14 1.36
CA SER A 363 -34.85 13.79 2.52
C SER A 363 -35.42 13.15 3.78
N GLU A 364 -34.56 12.67 4.67
CA GLU A 364 -34.96 11.81 5.78
C GLU A 364 -34.61 12.39 7.15
N GLN A 365 -35.27 11.91 8.21
CA GLN A 365 -34.90 12.29 9.59
C GLN A 365 -33.48 11.82 9.95
N ASN A 366 -33.01 10.71 9.36
CA ASN A 366 -31.71 10.14 9.64
C ASN A 366 -31.07 9.41 8.45
N GLU A 367 -30.33 10.15 7.62
CA GLU A 367 -29.56 9.59 6.49
C GLU A 367 -28.49 8.53 6.87
N ALA A 368 -28.18 8.37 8.17
CA ALA A 368 -27.12 7.48 8.61
C ALA A 368 -27.56 6.02 8.82
N ASN A 369 -28.87 5.72 8.79
CA ASN A 369 -29.40 4.36 9.03
C ASN A 369 -29.87 3.64 7.74
N ASN A 370 -29.63 4.23 6.57
CA ASN A 370 -30.05 3.70 5.28
C ASN A 370 -29.31 2.42 4.86
N ALA A 371 -28.18 2.11 5.50
CA ALA A 371 -27.36 0.95 5.19
C ALA A 371 -27.54 -0.19 6.21
N TYR A 372 -27.56 -1.42 5.72
CA TYR A 372 -27.60 -2.62 6.55
C TYR A 372 -26.70 -3.71 5.97
N SER A 373 -25.88 -4.31 6.82
CA SER A 373 -25.06 -5.47 6.49
C SER A 373 -25.61 -6.69 7.23
N SER A 374 -25.83 -7.77 6.49
CA SER A 374 -26.21 -9.05 7.06
C SER A 374 -25.08 -9.55 7.99
N PRO A 375 -25.40 -10.02 9.21
CA PRO A 375 -24.40 -10.62 10.09
C PRO A 375 -23.89 -11.97 9.56
N GLU A 376 -24.69 -12.66 8.74
CA GLU A 376 -24.33 -13.91 8.08
C GLU A 376 -24.04 -13.67 6.59
N PRO A 377 -22.98 -14.25 6.02
CA PRO A 377 -22.74 -14.19 4.59
C PRO A 377 -23.71 -15.11 3.82
N LEU A 378 -23.94 -14.78 2.55
CA LEU A 378 -24.50 -15.71 1.58
C LEU A 378 -23.45 -16.81 1.33
N VAL A 379 -23.74 -18.04 1.79
CA VAL A 379 -22.87 -19.20 1.57
C VAL A 379 -23.36 -19.96 0.34
N VAL A 380 -22.54 -20.00 -0.70
CA VAL A 380 -22.79 -20.77 -1.92
C VAL A 380 -21.94 -22.02 -1.88
N THR A 381 -22.57 -23.19 -1.92
CA THR A 381 -21.85 -24.46 -1.82
C THR A 381 -21.40 -24.96 -3.20
N PRO A 382 -20.20 -25.57 -3.31
CA PRO A 382 -19.75 -26.13 -4.58
C PRO A 382 -20.56 -27.38 -4.95
N VAL A 383 -20.85 -27.54 -6.24
CA VAL A 383 -21.39 -28.80 -6.77
C VAL A 383 -20.20 -29.74 -7.03
N PRO A 384 -20.30 -31.05 -6.73
CA PRO A 384 -19.24 -31.99 -7.07
C PRO A 384 -18.86 -31.93 -8.57
N SER A 385 -17.64 -31.46 -8.86
CA SER A 385 -17.11 -31.24 -10.21
C SER A 385 -15.59 -31.40 -10.21
N SER A 386 -14.99 -31.74 -11.35
CA SER A 386 -13.56 -31.45 -11.58
C SER A 386 -13.40 -29.96 -11.88
N ASP A 387 -12.18 -29.45 -11.72
CA ASP A 387 -11.82 -28.06 -12.02
C ASP A 387 -10.34 -28.06 -12.44
N LEU A 388 -10.09 -28.01 -13.76
CA LEU A 388 -8.77 -28.19 -14.35
C LEU A 388 -8.10 -26.85 -14.65
N VAL A 389 -7.11 -26.51 -13.84
CA VAL A 389 -6.29 -25.31 -14.04
C VAL A 389 -4.88 -25.67 -14.51
N ALA A 390 -4.31 -24.80 -15.36
CA ALA A 390 -2.88 -24.89 -15.66
C ALA A 390 -2.07 -24.45 -14.43
N ALA A 391 -1.13 -25.28 -13.99
CA ALA A 391 -0.06 -24.82 -13.10
C ALA A 391 0.79 -23.75 -13.82
N PRO A 392 1.58 -22.93 -13.11
CA PRO A 392 2.43 -21.94 -13.76
C PRO A 392 3.28 -22.58 -14.86
N VAL A 393 3.24 -21.99 -16.06
CA VAL A 393 3.97 -22.48 -17.23
C VAL A 393 5.46 -22.46 -16.90
N GLY A 394 6.12 -23.60 -17.07
CA GLY A 394 7.57 -23.68 -17.03
C GLY A 394 8.14 -23.38 -18.41
N TRP A 395 9.21 -22.58 -18.49
CA TRP A 395 10.01 -22.47 -19.68
C TRP A 395 11.51 -22.56 -19.40
N THR A 396 12.28 -22.99 -20.40
CA THR A 396 13.74 -23.10 -20.31
C THR A 396 14.40 -22.70 -21.63
N PRO A 397 15.44 -21.85 -21.59
CA PRO A 397 15.98 -21.19 -20.39
C PRO A 397 14.96 -20.23 -19.76
N GLY A 398 14.98 -20.09 -18.44
CA GLY A 398 14.04 -19.21 -17.71
C GLY A 398 14.12 -17.76 -18.17
N ASN A 399 15.24 -17.40 -18.78
CA ASN A 399 15.47 -16.11 -19.39
C ASN A 399 16.19 -16.26 -20.74
N PRO A 400 15.43 -16.25 -21.85
CA PRO A 400 15.98 -16.48 -23.17
C PRO A 400 16.60 -15.22 -23.76
N ALA A 401 17.77 -15.37 -24.38
CA ALA A 401 18.32 -14.35 -25.27
C ALA A 401 17.58 -14.37 -26.62
N GLY A 402 17.53 -13.23 -27.31
CA GLY A 402 17.07 -13.17 -28.70
C GLY A 402 17.83 -14.18 -29.57
N GLY A 403 17.09 -14.98 -30.33
CA GLY A 403 17.60 -16.08 -31.16
C GLY A 403 17.69 -17.44 -30.45
N ALA A 404 17.53 -17.52 -29.14
CA ALA A 404 17.60 -18.78 -28.40
C ALA A 404 16.29 -19.59 -28.47
N PRO A 405 16.34 -20.94 -28.52
CA PRO A 405 15.16 -21.78 -28.39
C PRO A 405 14.66 -21.79 -26.93
N VAL A 406 13.37 -21.55 -26.75
CA VAL A 406 12.65 -21.57 -25.46
C VAL A 406 11.72 -22.76 -25.46
N ASN A 407 11.95 -23.73 -24.57
CA ASN A 407 11.11 -24.91 -24.41
C ASN A 407 10.06 -24.64 -23.35
N PHE A 408 8.81 -25.04 -23.61
CA PHE A 408 7.68 -24.84 -22.69
C PHE A 408 7.16 -26.15 -22.14
N SER A 409 6.76 -26.15 -20.87
CA SER A 409 6.07 -27.26 -20.22
C SER A 409 4.96 -26.77 -19.28
N VAL A 410 3.89 -27.55 -19.17
CA VAL A 410 2.71 -27.20 -18.36
C VAL A 410 2.22 -28.44 -17.61
N ALA A 411 2.06 -28.33 -16.30
CA ALA A 411 1.32 -29.31 -15.51
C ALA A 411 -0.16 -28.89 -15.38
N ILE A 412 -1.06 -29.87 -15.27
CA ILE A 412 -2.49 -29.64 -15.04
C ILE A 412 -2.78 -29.98 -13.57
N ARG A 413 -3.46 -29.09 -12.87
CA ARG A 413 -3.96 -29.34 -11.51
C ARG A 413 -5.47 -29.48 -11.56
N ASN A 414 -5.99 -30.56 -10.97
CA ASN A 414 -7.40 -30.65 -10.66
C ASN A 414 -7.63 -30.06 -9.26
N GLN A 415 -8.20 -28.87 -9.17
CA GLN A 415 -8.55 -28.23 -7.90
C GLN A 415 -10.02 -28.47 -7.50
N GLY A 416 -10.74 -29.27 -8.28
CA GLY A 416 -12.13 -29.65 -8.03
C GLY A 416 -12.26 -30.69 -6.93
N THR A 417 -13.51 -31.08 -6.66
CA THR A 417 -13.86 -32.01 -5.58
C THR A 417 -14.05 -33.45 -6.06
N VAL A 418 -14.09 -33.69 -7.38
CA VAL A 418 -14.07 -35.04 -7.97
C VAL A 418 -12.94 -35.17 -8.99
N ALA A 419 -12.62 -36.41 -9.38
CA ALA A 419 -11.63 -36.67 -10.42
C ALA A 419 -12.12 -36.16 -11.79
N SER A 420 -11.18 -35.74 -12.64
CA SER A 420 -11.49 -35.45 -14.04
C SER A 420 -11.91 -36.71 -14.79
N ALA A 421 -12.52 -36.55 -15.96
CA ALA A 421 -12.87 -37.66 -16.82
C ALA A 421 -11.62 -38.47 -17.22
N ASP A 422 -11.78 -39.76 -17.42
CA ASP A 422 -10.70 -40.61 -17.94
C ASP A 422 -10.54 -40.34 -19.44
N GLY A 423 -9.40 -39.75 -19.85
CA GLY A 423 -9.21 -39.35 -21.24
C GLY A 423 -8.10 -38.33 -21.45
N PRO A 424 -7.97 -37.77 -22.67
CA PRO A 424 -6.99 -36.72 -22.96
C PRO A 424 -7.47 -35.34 -22.46
N HIS A 425 -6.62 -34.66 -21.68
CA HIS A 425 -6.80 -33.26 -21.31
C HIS A 425 -5.85 -32.40 -22.15
N GLY A 426 -6.39 -31.75 -23.19
CA GLY A 426 -5.62 -30.95 -24.14
C GLY A 426 -5.13 -29.62 -23.56
N ILE A 427 -3.90 -29.24 -23.90
CA ILE A 427 -3.25 -28.00 -23.50
C ILE A 427 -2.92 -27.20 -24.77
N THR A 428 -3.35 -25.96 -24.83
CA THR A 428 -2.96 -25.00 -25.88
C THR A 428 -2.24 -23.82 -25.25
N LEU A 429 -1.00 -23.56 -25.64
CA LEU A 429 -0.21 -22.42 -25.23
C LEU A 429 0.02 -21.49 -26.42
N THR A 430 -0.32 -20.21 -26.28
CA THR A 430 -0.09 -19.15 -27.28
C THR A 430 0.85 -18.09 -26.72
N ILE A 431 1.90 -17.77 -27.48
CA ILE A 431 2.82 -16.67 -27.20
C ILE A 431 2.38 -15.48 -28.05
N THR A 432 2.03 -14.37 -27.41
CA THR A 432 1.53 -13.16 -28.07
C THR A 432 2.49 -12.01 -27.82
N ASP A 433 2.96 -11.36 -28.88
CA ASP A 433 3.77 -10.15 -28.79
C ASP A 433 2.92 -8.99 -28.26
N GLN A 434 3.35 -8.37 -27.15
CA GLN A 434 2.58 -7.31 -26.49
C GLN A 434 2.56 -6.00 -27.26
N THR A 435 3.56 -5.76 -28.12
CA THR A 435 3.66 -4.53 -28.91
C THR A 435 2.72 -4.57 -30.10
N THR A 436 2.64 -5.71 -30.78
CA THR A 436 1.85 -5.86 -32.01
C THR A 436 0.49 -6.53 -31.78
N GLY A 437 0.30 -7.21 -30.65
CA GLY A 437 -0.86 -8.06 -30.37
C GLY A 437 -0.87 -9.36 -31.19
N ALA A 438 0.17 -9.64 -31.97
CA ALA A 438 0.23 -10.82 -32.84
C ALA A 438 0.60 -12.08 -32.05
N VAL A 439 -0.09 -13.20 -32.33
CA VAL A 439 0.33 -14.52 -31.84
C VAL A 439 1.56 -14.97 -32.64
N VAL A 440 2.72 -15.02 -31.98
CA VAL A 440 4.00 -15.41 -32.61
C VAL A 440 4.24 -16.91 -32.59
N LYS A 441 3.57 -17.64 -31.67
CA LYS A 441 3.63 -19.10 -31.62
C LYS A 441 2.40 -19.70 -30.93
N THR A 442 1.96 -20.84 -31.43
CA THR A 442 1.03 -21.76 -30.74
C THR A 442 1.71 -23.10 -30.54
N LEU A 443 1.65 -23.63 -29.33
CA LEU A 443 2.15 -24.93 -28.92
C LEU A 443 1.01 -25.74 -28.32
N THR A 444 0.99 -27.05 -28.55
CA THR A 444 -0.08 -27.93 -28.07
C THR A 444 0.49 -29.21 -27.47
N GLY A 445 -0.18 -29.74 -26.46
CA GLY A 445 0.12 -31.02 -25.84
C GLY A 445 -1.09 -31.58 -25.13
N SER A 446 -0.97 -32.74 -24.49
CA SER A 446 -2.07 -33.31 -23.70
C SER A 446 -1.54 -34.19 -22.58
N HIS A 447 -2.22 -34.16 -21.43
CA HIS A 447 -2.14 -35.23 -20.44
C HIS A 447 -3.17 -36.32 -20.77
N SER A 448 -2.97 -37.58 -20.37
CA SER A 448 -3.95 -38.65 -20.56
C SER A 448 -4.19 -39.40 -19.26
N GLY A 449 -5.47 -39.72 -19.01
CA GLY A 449 -5.94 -40.43 -17.82
C GLY A 449 -6.55 -39.47 -16.79
N ALA A 450 -7.39 -40.03 -15.91
CA ALA A 450 -8.08 -39.25 -14.88
C ALA A 450 -7.10 -38.61 -13.87
N ILE A 451 -7.33 -37.34 -13.56
CA ILE A 451 -6.60 -36.55 -12.56
C ILE A 451 -7.46 -36.49 -11.30
N ALA A 452 -6.99 -37.12 -10.21
CA ALA A 452 -7.71 -37.12 -8.94
C ALA A 452 -7.92 -35.70 -8.37
N ALA A 453 -8.99 -35.51 -7.60
CA ALA A 453 -9.25 -34.26 -6.89
C ALA A 453 -8.04 -33.84 -6.04
N GLY A 454 -7.59 -32.60 -6.18
CA GLY A 454 -6.41 -32.05 -5.51
C GLY A 454 -5.05 -32.46 -6.11
N ALA A 455 -5.01 -33.36 -7.10
CA ALA A 455 -3.77 -33.81 -7.72
C ALA A 455 -3.24 -32.83 -8.77
N THR A 456 -1.94 -32.89 -9.03
CA THR A 456 -1.25 -32.17 -10.11
C THR A 456 -0.46 -33.17 -10.94
N THR A 457 -0.56 -33.09 -12.27
CA THR A 457 0.16 -34.00 -13.18
C THR A 457 1.65 -33.68 -13.21
N ALA A 458 2.45 -34.60 -13.77
CA ALA A 458 3.77 -34.20 -14.26
C ALA A 458 3.64 -33.15 -15.39
N PRO A 459 4.60 -32.23 -15.56
CA PRO A 459 4.57 -31.26 -16.64
C PRO A 459 4.61 -31.93 -18.02
N VAL A 460 3.67 -31.58 -18.90
CA VAL A 460 3.64 -31.95 -20.32
C VAL A 460 4.53 -31.01 -21.09
N SER A 461 5.50 -31.53 -21.85
CA SER A 461 6.31 -30.72 -22.77
C SER A 461 5.49 -30.34 -24.01
N LEU A 462 5.49 -29.05 -24.35
CA LEU A 462 4.68 -28.50 -25.45
C LEU A 462 5.52 -28.16 -26.70
N GLY A 463 6.85 -28.29 -26.62
CA GLY A 463 7.79 -27.93 -27.69
C GLY A 463 8.45 -26.57 -27.46
N SER A 464 9.01 -25.99 -28.53
CA SER A 464 9.85 -24.79 -28.44
C SER A 464 9.47 -23.65 -29.38
N TRP A 465 9.93 -22.45 -29.02
CA TRP A 465 9.85 -21.22 -29.79
C TRP A 465 11.22 -20.55 -29.84
N THR A 466 11.64 -20.03 -30.99
CA THR A 466 12.87 -19.22 -31.10
C THR A 466 12.55 -17.80 -30.68
N ALA A 467 13.15 -17.36 -29.58
CA ALA A 467 12.87 -16.06 -28.99
C ALA A 467 13.32 -14.91 -29.90
N ALA A 468 12.57 -13.82 -29.92
CA ALA A 468 13.03 -12.53 -30.42
C ALA A 468 12.97 -11.53 -29.25
N ASN A 469 13.80 -10.50 -29.25
CA ASN A 469 13.76 -9.51 -28.18
C ASN A 469 12.39 -8.81 -28.15
N GLY A 470 11.78 -8.71 -26.98
CA GLY A 470 10.46 -8.14 -26.81
C GLY A 470 9.75 -8.55 -25.52
N LYS A 471 8.54 -8.02 -25.34
CA LYS A 471 7.62 -8.42 -24.27
C LYS A 471 6.50 -9.27 -24.85
N TYR A 472 6.23 -10.39 -24.21
CA TYR A 472 5.28 -11.41 -24.67
C TYR A 472 4.30 -11.78 -23.56
N THR A 473 3.11 -12.21 -23.96
CA THR A 473 2.12 -12.85 -23.10
C THR A 473 2.01 -14.32 -23.48
N VAL A 474 2.32 -15.20 -22.53
CA VAL A 474 2.15 -16.65 -22.62
C VAL A 474 0.77 -17.00 -22.07
N ARG A 475 -0.19 -17.26 -22.94
CA ARG A 475 -1.55 -17.67 -22.58
C ARG A 475 -1.68 -19.18 -22.72
N THR A 476 -2.12 -19.86 -21.68
CA THR A 476 -2.36 -21.30 -21.66
C THR A 476 -3.85 -21.58 -21.48
N VAL A 477 -4.39 -22.53 -22.22
CA VAL A 477 -5.77 -23.00 -22.14
C VAL A 477 -5.78 -24.51 -21.97
N ILE A 478 -6.46 -24.98 -20.92
CA ILE A 478 -6.80 -26.39 -20.75
C ILE A 478 -8.17 -26.64 -21.37
N THR A 479 -8.30 -27.73 -22.13
CA THR A 479 -9.58 -28.14 -22.70
C THR A 479 -10.54 -28.49 -21.57
N SER A 480 -11.79 -28.03 -21.67
CA SER A 480 -12.82 -28.33 -20.67
C SER A 480 -12.97 -29.83 -20.49
N ASP A 481 -13.03 -30.26 -19.23
CA ASP A 481 -13.24 -31.66 -18.88
C ASP A 481 -14.73 -32.03 -18.87
N ASP A 482 -15.06 -33.30 -19.17
CA ASP A 482 -16.45 -33.75 -19.18
C ASP A 482 -17.09 -33.77 -17.78
N ASN A 483 -16.27 -33.90 -16.72
CA ASN A 483 -16.74 -33.78 -15.33
C ASN A 483 -16.65 -32.34 -14.80
N GLU A 484 -16.30 -31.37 -15.64
CA GLU A 484 -16.12 -29.97 -15.26
C GLU A 484 -17.33 -29.11 -15.62
N LEU A 485 -17.90 -28.46 -14.61
CA LEU A 485 -19.04 -27.57 -14.79
C LEU A 485 -18.67 -26.30 -15.57
N PRO A 486 -19.58 -25.77 -16.41
CA PRO A 486 -19.35 -24.54 -17.17
C PRO A 486 -18.90 -23.34 -16.34
N VAL A 487 -19.31 -23.26 -15.07
CA VAL A 487 -18.92 -22.18 -14.15
C VAL A 487 -17.44 -22.22 -13.77
N LYS A 488 -16.77 -23.38 -13.88
CA LYS A 488 -15.33 -23.56 -13.59
C LYS A 488 -14.45 -23.29 -14.80
N GLN A 489 -14.92 -23.63 -16.00
CA GLN A 489 -14.17 -23.52 -17.26
C GLN A 489 -13.46 -22.19 -17.55
N PRO A 490 -13.94 -21.00 -17.09
CA PRO A 490 -13.20 -19.76 -17.28
C PRO A 490 -11.77 -19.77 -16.70
N ASN A 491 -11.54 -20.52 -15.61
CA ASN A 491 -10.22 -20.60 -14.96
C ASN A 491 -9.25 -21.58 -15.65
N ASN A 492 -9.72 -22.34 -16.65
CA ASN A 492 -8.87 -23.19 -17.50
C ASN A 492 -7.88 -22.37 -18.34
N THR A 493 -8.09 -21.04 -18.41
CA THR A 493 -7.19 -20.11 -19.07
C THR A 493 -6.30 -19.39 -18.05
N THR A 494 -4.98 -19.44 -18.25
CA THR A 494 -4.01 -18.65 -17.49
C THR A 494 -3.13 -17.83 -18.42
N THR A 495 -2.57 -16.72 -17.93
CA THR A 495 -1.64 -15.87 -18.68
C THR A 495 -0.41 -15.54 -17.85
N GLN A 496 0.77 -15.51 -18.48
CA GLN A 496 2.04 -15.14 -17.85
C GLN A 496 2.84 -14.19 -18.75
N PRO A 497 3.51 -13.17 -18.21
CA PRO A 497 4.42 -12.35 -18.97
C PRO A 497 5.73 -13.10 -19.25
N LEU A 498 6.32 -12.87 -20.43
CA LEU A 498 7.64 -13.35 -20.81
C LEU A 498 8.41 -12.18 -21.45
N PHE A 499 9.58 -11.86 -20.92
CA PHE A 499 10.49 -10.88 -21.51
C PHE A 499 11.68 -11.59 -22.14
N VAL A 500 12.06 -11.13 -23.32
CA VAL A 500 13.24 -11.57 -24.05
C VAL A 500 14.09 -10.33 -24.29
N GLY A 501 15.26 -10.28 -23.69
CA GLY A 501 16.13 -9.11 -23.74
C GLY A 501 17.08 -9.08 -22.54
N ARG A 502 18.02 -8.13 -22.55
CA ARG A 502 18.96 -7.94 -21.45
C ARG A 502 18.49 -6.90 -20.46
N GLY A 503 18.83 -7.11 -19.20
CA GLY A 503 18.48 -6.24 -18.09
C GLY A 503 17.09 -6.48 -17.52
N ALA A 504 16.64 -5.52 -16.73
CA ALA A 504 15.35 -5.57 -16.04
C ALA A 504 14.18 -5.25 -16.98
N ASN A 505 13.10 -6.01 -16.86
CA ASN A 505 11.83 -5.73 -17.50
C ASN A 505 10.95 -4.90 -16.57
N MET A 506 10.93 -3.60 -16.80
CA MET A 506 10.18 -2.65 -15.98
C MET A 506 8.81 -2.32 -16.60
N PRO A 507 7.80 -1.95 -15.78
CA PRO A 507 6.43 -1.72 -16.25
C PRO A 507 6.25 -0.42 -17.04
N TYR A 508 7.25 0.47 -17.01
CA TYR A 508 7.22 1.74 -17.71
C TYR A 508 7.83 1.65 -19.11
N GLU A 509 7.39 2.53 -19.99
CA GLU A 509 8.07 2.90 -21.22
C GLU A 509 9.23 3.85 -20.89
N PHE A 510 10.39 3.68 -21.53
CA PHE A 510 11.55 4.57 -21.44
C PHE A 510 11.76 5.26 -22.80
N VAL A 511 11.86 6.59 -22.80
CA VAL A 511 11.99 7.39 -24.05
C VAL A 511 13.01 8.49 -23.86
N GLU A 512 14.08 8.46 -24.66
CA GLU A 512 15.12 9.50 -24.70
C GLU A 512 14.54 10.82 -25.22
N ALA A 513 14.98 11.95 -24.66
CA ALA A 513 14.54 13.28 -25.09
C ALA A 513 15.03 13.63 -26.50
N GLU A 514 16.21 13.17 -26.90
CA GLU A 514 16.74 13.38 -28.25
C GLU A 514 15.93 12.67 -29.35
N ASP A 515 15.12 11.67 -28.99
CA ASP A 515 14.19 11.01 -29.91
C ASP A 515 12.83 11.74 -29.97
N GLY A 516 12.63 12.75 -29.12
CA GLY A 516 11.45 13.59 -29.09
C GLY A 516 11.41 14.64 -30.22
N THR A 517 10.22 15.18 -30.46
CA THR A 517 10.05 16.30 -31.41
C THR A 517 10.38 17.63 -30.73
N LEU A 518 11.42 18.32 -31.21
CA LEU A 518 11.89 19.59 -30.65
C LEU A 518 11.15 20.78 -31.28
N SER A 519 10.84 21.80 -30.48
CA SER A 519 10.23 23.04 -30.97
C SER A 519 10.60 24.27 -30.11
N GLY A 520 10.25 25.47 -30.61
CA GLY A 520 10.37 26.73 -29.86
C GLY A 520 11.78 27.08 -29.40
N GLY A 521 12.81 26.66 -30.11
CA GLY A 521 14.22 26.92 -29.76
C GLY A 521 14.86 25.88 -28.84
N ALA A 522 14.18 24.76 -28.56
CA ALA A 522 14.81 23.62 -27.91
C ALA A 522 15.99 23.09 -28.75
N ALA A 523 17.07 22.69 -28.09
CA ALA A 523 18.31 22.29 -28.77
C ALA A 523 18.92 21.03 -28.17
N LEU A 524 19.35 20.11 -29.03
CA LEU A 524 20.13 18.93 -28.66
C LEU A 524 21.54 19.33 -28.23
N VAL A 525 22.04 18.72 -27.16
CA VAL A 525 23.44 18.78 -26.74
C VAL A 525 24.09 17.39 -26.80
N GLY A 526 25.40 17.36 -27.04
CA GLY A 526 26.19 16.12 -27.08
C GLY A 526 26.28 15.43 -28.45
N PRO A 527 26.91 14.25 -28.53
CA PRO A 527 27.43 13.49 -27.39
C PRO A 527 28.85 13.90 -26.93
N ASN A 528 29.13 13.75 -25.63
CA ASN A 528 30.49 13.77 -25.06
C ASN A 528 30.58 12.87 -23.81
N ARG A 529 31.75 12.83 -23.14
CA ARG A 529 31.98 12.03 -21.91
C ARG A 529 32.51 12.88 -20.76
N THR A 530 32.25 14.19 -20.80
CA THR A 530 32.81 15.15 -19.84
C THR A 530 32.00 15.12 -18.54
N ILE A 531 32.66 14.84 -17.42
CA ILE A 531 32.04 14.90 -16.09
C ILE A 531 31.58 16.33 -15.79
N GLY A 532 30.38 16.49 -15.22
CA GLY A 532 29.79 17.79 -14.91
C GLY A 532 29.25 18.53 -16.14
N ASP A 533 29.22 17.91 -17.31
CA ASP A 533 28.60 18.44 -18.53
C ASP A 533 27.22 17.85 -18.77
N LEU A 534 26.30 18.65 -19.32
CA LEU A 534 24.93 18.24 -19.60
C LEU A 534 24.87 17.00 -20.51
N ALA A 535 25.71 16.91 -21.53
CA ALA A 535 25.73 15.72 -22.38
C ALA A 535 26.52 14.58 -21.75
N GLY A 536 27.62 14.86 -21.06
CA GLY A 536 28.46 13.81 -20.46
C GLY A 536 27.77 12.97 -19.40
N GLU A 537 26.81 13.54 -18.66
CA GLU A 537 26.06 12.85 -17.59
C GLU A 537 24.62 12.43 -17.97
N ALA A 538 24.22 12.66 -19.22
CA ALA A 538 22.91 12.24 -19.74
C ALA A 538 22.95 10.81 -20.29
N SER A 539 21.78 10.15 -20.33
CA SER A 539 21.61 8.87 -21.02
C SER A 539 21.90 9.03 -22.51
N GLY A 540 22.49 8.00 -23.13
CA GLY A 540 22.94 8.10 -24.52
C GLY A 540 24.03 9.15 -24.75
N ARG A 541 24.48 9.82 -23.67
CA ARG A 541 25.34 11.00 -23.65
C ARG A 541 24.74 12.21 -24.35
N ARG A 542 23.42 12.37 -24.39
CA ARG A 542 22.74 13.48 -25.07
C ARG A 542 21.56 13.96 -24.24
N ALA A 543 21.19 15.22 -24.41
CA ALA A 543 20.02 15.79 -23.75
C ALA A 543 19.44 16.93 -24.58
N VAL A 544 18.23 17.36 -24.24
CA VAL A 544 17.55 18.49 -24.87
C VAL A 544 17.49 19.67 -23.92
N THR A 545 18.01 20.81 -24.34
CA THR A 545 17.93 22.06 -23.57
C THR A 545 16.70 22.88 -23.92
N LEU A 546 16.02 23.41 -22.89
CA LEU A 546 14.88 24.32 -22.99
C LEU A 546 15.26 25.67 -22.36
N ASN A 547 15.88 26.55 -23.13
CA ASN A 547 16.49 27.79 -22.61
C ASN A 547 15.67 29.06 -22.90
N SER A 548 14.71 29.00 -23.80
CA SER A 548 13.85 30.14 -24.16
C SER A 548 12.37 29.83 -23.94
N ALA A 549 11.56 30.88 -23.73
CA ALA A 549 10.11 30.70 -23.64
C ALA A 549 9.57 30.11 -24.95
N GLY A 550 8.73 29.08 -24.84
CA GLY A 550 8.21 28.28 -25.94
C GLY A 550 9.06 27.05 -26.29
N SER A 551 10.30 26.93 -25.78
CA SER A 551 11.13 25.75 -26.04
C SER A 551 10.50 24.51 -25.45
N ALA A 552 10.39 23.45 -26.25
CA ALA A 552 9.75 22.21 -25.84
C ALA A 552 10.33 20.96 -26.50
N VAL A 553 10.14 19.83 -25.81
CA VAL A 553 10.32 18.47 -26.33
C VAL A 553 9.00 17.72 -26.21
N GLU A 554 8.54 17.10 -27.30
CA GLU A 554 7.28 16.37 -27.38
C GLU A 554 7.49 14.88 -27.70
N PHE A 555 6.87 14.04 -26.88
CA PHE A 555 6.93 12.58 -26.92
C PHE A 555 5.61 11.99 -27.40
N THR A 556 5.66 10.81 -28.00
CA THR A 556 4.46 10.04 -28.37
C THR A 556 4.38 8.81 -27.48
N THR A 557 3.30 8.65 -26.73
CA THR A 557 3.12 7.49 -25.85
C THR A 557 2.93 6.21 -26.69
N LYS A 558 3.61 5.11 -26.34
CA LYS A 558 3.38 3.80 -27.00
C LYS A 558 2.29 2.99 -26.31
N GLY A 559 2.07 3.23 -25.03
CA GLY A 559 1.02 2.63 -24.22
C GLY A 559 0.13 3.66 -23.53
N GLU A 560 -0.91 3.19 -22.86
CA GLU A 560 -1.65 4.04 -21.92
C GLU A 560 -0.76 4.44 -20.74
N THR A 561 -0.93 5.66 -20.23
CA THR A 561 -0.17 6.14 -19.08
C THR A 561 -0.97 7.12 -18.24
N ASN A 562 -0.75 7.14 -16.94
CA ASN A 562 -1.25 8.19 -16.03
C ASN A 562 -0.13 8.73 -15.13
N THR A 563 1.11 8.48 -15.51
CA THR A 563 2.29 8.92 -14.78
C THR A 563 3.28 9.57 -15.73
N LEU A 564 4.16 10.39 -15.18
CA LEU A 564 5.32 10.91 -15.87
C LEU A 564 6.49 10.94 -14.89
N VAL A 565 7.59 10.30 -15.27
CA VAL A 565 8.91 10.57 -14.68
C VAL A 565 9.73 11.34 -15.71
N THR A 566 10.42 12.39 -15.28
CA THR A 566 11.33 13.16 -16.12
C THR A 566 12.70 13.17 -15.46
N ARG A 567 13.74 12.73 -16.16
CA ARG A 567 15.13 12.98 -15.74
C ARG A 567 15.58 14.31 -16.31
N PHE A 568 16.05 15.20 -15.44
CA PHE A 568 16.31 16.59 -15.79
C PHE A 568 17.55 17.13 -15.09
N SER A 569 18.09 18.22 -15.64
CA SER A 569 19.03 19.10 -14.94
C SER A 569 18.48 20.52 -14.96
N ILE A 570 18.47 21.16 -13.79
CA ILE A 570 18.28 22.60 -13.62
C ILE A 570 19.48 23.15 -12.81
N PRO A 571 19.81 24.44 -12.93
CA PRO A 571 20.92 25.05 -12.19
C PRO A 571 20.85 24.80 -10.67
N ASP A 572 22.01 24.71 -10.03
CA ASP A 572 22.12 24.82 -8.57
C ASP A 572 21.93 26.28 -8.11
N SER A 573 21.65 26.45 -6.83
CA SER A 573 21.74 27.73 -6.14
C SER A 573 23.21 28.19 -6.08
N PRO A 574 23.52 29.51 -6.13
CA PRO A 574 24.90 30.00 -6.05
C PRO A 574 25.68 29.55 -4.81
N GLY A 575 24.98 29.21 -3.71
CA GLY A 575 25.58 28.74 -2.47
C GLY A 575 25.50 27.22 -2.25
N GLY A 576 24.95 26.45 -3.19
CA GLY A 576 24.57 25.06 -2.98
C GLY A 576 23.15 24.90 -2.44
N GLY A 577 22.71 23.66 -2.28
CA GLY A 577 21.40 23.33 -1.69
C GLY A 577 20.21 23.37 -2.66
N GLY A 578 20.47 23.61 -3.95
CA GLY A 578 19.48 23.51 -5.01
C GLY A 578 18.52 24.69 -5.13
N ILE A 579 17.75 24.66 -6.21
CA ILE A 579 16.55 25.48 -6.43
C ILE A 579 15.36 24.56 -6.72
N THR A 580 14.16 25.07 -6.53
CA THR A 580 12.93 24.42 -7.02
C THR A 580 12.34 25.24 -8.15
N ALA A 581 11.96 24.56 -9.23
CA ALA A 581 11.32 25.16 -10.39
C ALA A 581 10.16 24.28 -10.87
N THR A 582 9.32 24.81 -11.74
CA THR A 582 8.29 24.02 -12.44
C THR A 582 8.58 23.97 -13.92
N LEU A 583 8.14 22.93 -14.61
CA LEU A 583 8.10 22.82 -16.07
C LEU A 583 6.70 22.39 -16.49
N ASN A 584 6.16 22.97 -17.55
CA ASN A 584 4.76 22.74 -17.91
C ASN A 584 4.62 21.46 -18.75
N VAL A 585 3.65 20.62 -18.38
CA VAL A 585 3.28 19.40 -19.09
C VAL A 585 2.01 19.67 -19.90
N TYR A 586 2.07 19.37 -21.18
CA TYR A 586 0.96 19.46 -22.11
C TYR A 586 0.58 18.07 -22.60
N VAL A 587 -0.72 17.81 -22.75
CA VAL A 587 -1.26 16.60 -23.36
C VAL A 587 -2.04 17.01 -24.61
N ASN A 588 -1.66 16.46 -25.77
CA ASN A 588 -2.26 16.76 -27.07
C ASN A 588 -2.36 18.27 -27.35
N GLY A 589 -1.31 19.02 -26.97
CA GLY A 589 -1.22 20.47 -27.16
C GLY A 589 -1.99 21.32 -26.15
N THR A 590 -2.75 20.72 -25.23
CA THR A 590 -3.43 21.45 -24.15
C THR A 590 -2.62 21.37 -22.86
N PHE A 591 -2.49 22.50 -22.16
CA PHE A 591 -1.84 22.52 -20.86
C PHE A 591 -2.58 21.58 -19.90
N HIS A 592 -1.84 20.66 -19.29
CA HIS A 592 -2.40 19.69 -18.36
C HIS A 592 -2.10 20.12 -16.92
N LYS A 593 -0.81 20.13 -16.55
CA LYS A 593 -0.33 20.56 -15.23
C LYS A 593 1.18 20.82 -15.26
N PRO A 594 1.76 21.52 -14.27
CA PRO A 594 3.21 21.57 -14.14
C PRO A 594 3.76 20.31 -13.45
N ILE A 595 5.01 19.96 -13.76
CA ILE A 595 5.85 19.07 -12.95
C ILE A 595 6.82 19.92 -12.14
N THR A 596 6.99 19.59 -10.85
CA THR A 596 7.94 20.26 -9.95
C THR A 596 9.29 19.57 -10.03
N LEU A 597 10.33 20.36 -10.26
CA LEU A 597 11.71 19.95 -10.40
C LEU A 597 12.54 20.57 -9.28
N THR A 598 13.50 19.83 -8.72
CA THR A 598 14.41 20.35 -7.68
C THR A 598 15.84 19.93 -7.97
N SER A 599 16.81 20.84 -7.81
CA SER A 599 18.24 20.49 -7.88
C SER A 599 18.83 20.19 -6.50
N LYS A 600 18.01 20.04 -5.46
CA LYS A 600 18.44 19.81 -4.07
C LYS A 600 19.31 18.55 -3.90
N HIS A 601 19.03 17.50 -4.66
CA HIS A 601 19.70 16.20 -4.55
C HIS A 601 20.76 15.99 -5.63
N ALA A 602 20.71 16.78 -6.70
CA ALA A 602 21.76 16.88 -7.70
C ALA A 602 22.89 17.83 -7.24
N TRP A 603 23.88 18.02 -8.10
CA TRP A 603 25.02 18.92 -7.95
C TRP A 603 25.92 18.58 -6.77
N LEU A 604 26.79 17.61 -7.00
CA LEU A 604 27.96 17.39 -6.15
C LEU A 604 29.19 18.08 -6.75
N TYR A 605 30.19 18.36 -5.91
CA TYR A 605 31.35 19.17 -6.26
C TYR A 605 32.63 18.59 -5.66
N GLY A 606 33.75 18.83 -6.32
CA GLY A 606 35.07 18.39 -5.84
C GLY A 606 35.58 17.15 -6.56
N ALA A 607 36.44 16.35 -5.92
CA ALA A 607 37.08 15.18 -6.55
C ALA A 607 36.15 13.97 -6.62
N GLU A 608 36.35 13.09 -7.61
CA GLU A 608 35.50 11.91 -7.86
C GLU A 608 35.42 10.99 -6.62
N ALA A 609 36.53 10.87 -5.88
CA ALA A 609 36.64 9.97 -4.73
C ALA A 609 35.83 10.41 -3.50
N SER A 610 35.56 11.72 -3.36
CA SER A 610 34.89 12.27 -2.18
C SER A 610 34.22 13.61 -2.52
N PRO A 611 33.23 13.62 -3.41
CA PRO A 611 32.55 14.85 -3.76
C PRO A 611 31.60 15.27 -2.63
N GLY A 612 31.32 16.56 -2.52
CA GLY A 612 30.43 17.14 -1.51
C GLY A 612 29.45 18.14 -2.09
N ASN A 613 28.43 18.51 -1.32
CA ASN A 613 27.33 19.38 -1.76
C ASN A 613 27.64 20.88 -1.54
N SER A 614 28.82 21.34 -1.96
CA SER A 614 29.17 22.77 -1.88
C SER A 614 29.84 23.22 -3.17
N PRO A 615 29.29 24.22 -3.88
CA PRO A 615 29.90 24.72 -5.11
C PRO A 615 31.36 25.17 -4.98
N GLY A 616 31.78 25.56 -3.76
CA GLY A 616 33.16 25.92 -3.46
C GLY A 616 34.14 24.74 -3.40
N ALA A 617 33.66 23.49 -3.41
CA ALA A 617 34.51 22.30 -3.26
C ALA A 617 35.23 21.88 -4.56
N GLY A 618 34.83 22.41 -5.73
CA GLY A 618 35.51 22.15 -6.99
C GLY A 618 34.55 22.05 -8.19
N ALA A 619 34.96 21.28 -9.21
CA ALA A 619 34.15 21.07 -10.41
C ALA A 619 32.86 20.27 -10.12
N PRO A 620 31.75 20.56 -10.84
CA PRO A 620 30.47 19.89 -10.65
C PRO A 620 30.47 18.45 -11.17
N ARG A 621 29.54 17.65 -10.66
CA ARG A 621 29.20 16.30 -11.08
C ARG A 621 27.85 15.89 -10.49
N HIS A 622 27.28 14.77 -10.97
CA HIS A 622 25.94 14.32 -10.54
C HIS A 622 24.90 15.45 -10.72
N ILE A 623 24.83 16.02 -11.92
CA ILE A 623 24.09 17.27 -12.19
C ILE A 623 22.63 17.04 -12.62
N TYR A 624 22.20 15.78 -12.71
CA TYR A 624 20.85 15.36 -13.07
C TYR A 624 20.14 14.75 -11.86
N ASP A 625 18.82 14.92 -11.82
CA ASP A 625 17.89 14.31 -10.86
C ASP A 625 16.63 13.82 -11.61
N GLU A 626 15.75 13.09 -10.93
CA GLU A 626 14.45 12.68 -11.43
C GLU A 626 13.30 13.41 -10.72
N ALA A 627 12.23 13.70 -11.48
CA ALA A 627 10.98 14.21 -10.93
C ALA A 627 9.83 13.34 -11.41
N SER A 628 8.86 13.10 -10.53
CA SER A 628 7.71 12.25 -10.82
C SER A 628 6.38 12.96 -10.54
N VAL A 629 5.37 12.69 -11.37
CA VAL A 629 4.02 13.24 -11.21
C VAL A 629 2.96 12.26 -11.70
N LEU A 630 1.86 12.13 -10.95
CA LEU A 630 0.62 11.54 -11.44
C LEU A 630 -0.13 12.56 -12.30
N LEU A 631 -0.49 12.14 -13.51
CA LEU A 631 -1.34 12.91 -14.40
C LEU A 631 -2.79 12.82 -13.91
N ASP A 632 -3.55 13.91 -14.07
CA ASP A 632 -4.94 13.98 -13.62
C ASP A 632 -5.91 13.04 -14.38
N THR A 633 -5.45 12.42 -15.46
CA THR A 633 -6.21 11.49 -16.30
C THR A 633 -5.30 10.41 -16.87
N THR A 634 -5.87 9.25 -17.22
CA THR A 634 -5.19 8.27 -18.09
C THR A 634 -5.12 8.79 -19.52
N VAL A 635 -3.89 9.01 -19.99
CA VAL A 635 -3.52 9.37 -21.36
C VAL A 635 -3.46 8.10 -22.23
N PRO A 636 -4.23 8.01 -23.32
CA PRO A 636 -4.20 6.85 -24.22
C PRO A 636 -2.87 6.70 -24.97
N ALA A 637 -2.60 5.48 -25.46
CA ALA A 637 -1.53 5.23 -26.41
C ALA A 637 -1.67 6.11 -27.68
N GLY A 638 -0.55 6.55 -28.24
CA GLY A 638 -0.48 7.43 -29.40
C GLY A 638 -0.67 8.92 -29.10
N SER A 639 -0.94 9.28 -27.84
CA SER A 639 -1.07 10.68 -27.43
C SER A 639 0.27 11.39 -27.42
N LYS A 640 0.23 12.73 -27.52
CA LYS A 640 1.41 13.59 -27.41
C LYS A 640 1.54 14.14 -26.01
N ILE A 641 2.66 13.88 -25.34
CA ILE A 641 3.01 14.52 -24.07
C ILE A 641 4.20 15.44 -24.33
N LYS A 642 4.05 16.73 -24.03
CA LYS A 642 5.06 17.75 -24.30
C LYS A 642 5.50 18.44 -23.01
N LEU A 643 6.82 18.50 -22.81
CA LEU A 643 7.46 19.30 -21.76
C LEU A 643 7.88 20.64 -22.36
N GLN A 644 7.35 21.74 -21.83
CA GLN A 644 7.54 23.08 -22.40
C GLN A 644 7.91 24.10 -21.33
N LYS A 645 8.92 24.92 -21.63
CA LYS A 645 9.27 26.11 -20.87
C LYS A 645 8.38 27.27 -21.32
N ASP A 646 7.41 27.64 -20.52
CA ASP A 646 6.56 28.82 -20.73
C ASP A 646 7.17 30.10 -20.13
N PRO A 647 6.63 31.29 -20.43
CA PRO A 647 7.16 32.55 -19.89
C PRO A 647 7.24 32.61 -18.36
N ALA A 648 6.38 31.88 -17.64
CA ALA A 648 6.40 31.81 -16.18
C ALA A 648 7.49 30.88 -15.62
N ASN A 649 8.04 29.98 -16.45
CA ASN A 649 9.14 29.11 -16.08
C ASN A 649 10.44 29.90 -16.20
N THR A 650 11.06 30.27 -15.08
CA THR A 650 12.15 31.28 -15.06
C THR A 650 13.57 30.70 -15.17
N THR A 651 13.76 29.38 -15.02
CA THR A 651 15.08 28.74 -15.08
C THR A 651 15.38 28.10 -16.44
N SER A 652 16.59 27.58 -16.62
CA SER A 652 16.96 26.73 -17.75
C SER A 652 16.77 25.26 -17.41
N TYR A 653 16.48 24.44 -18.41
CA TYR A 653 16.26 23.01 -18.26
C TYR A 653 17.10 22.24 -19.27
N ALA A 654 17.67 21.12 -18.84
CA ALA A 654 18.04 20.02 -19.72
C ALA A 654 17.14 18.83 -19.41
N ILE A 655 16.55 18.23 -20.44
CA ILE A 655 15.71 17.03 -20.35
C ILE A 655 16.52 15.89 -20.96
N ASP A 656 16.72 14.83 -20.19
CA ASP A 656 17.45 13.63 -20.60
C ASP A 656 16.48 12.61 -21.18
N PHE A 657 15.55 12.11 -20.38
CA PHE A 657 14.52 11.18 -20.82
C PHE A 657 13.23 11.32 -20.02
N VAL A 658 12.19 10.62 -20.48
CA VAL A 658 10.93 10.45 -19.74
C VAL A 658 10.56 8.98 -19.59
N ASN A 659 9.79 8.68 -18.54
CA ASN A 659 9.10 7.40 -18.42
C ASN A 659 7.59 7.56 -18.31
N PHE A 660 6.87 6.63 -18.95
CA PHE A 660 5.41 6.56 -18.94
C PHE A 660 4.94 5.20 -18.43
N GLU A 661 4.06 5.20 -17.44
CA GLU A 661 3.47 3.98 -16.88
C GLU A 661 1.97 4.17 -16.64
N LYS A 662 1.20 3.09 -16.68
CA LYS A 662 -0.16 3.06 -16.13
C LYS A 662 -0.11 2.44 -14.74
N ALA A 663 -0.26 3.26 -13.71
CA ALA A 663 -0.28 2.84 -12.33
C ALA A 663 -1.71 2.88 -11.76
N ALA A 664 -2.07 1.95 -10.87
CA ALA A 664 -3.32 1.96 -10.12
C ALA A 664 -3.07 1.54 -8.67
N PRO A 665 -3.78 2.12 -7.69
CA PRO A 665 -3.61 1.72 -6.29
C PRO A 665 -4.15 0.30 -6.09
N LYS A 666 -3.40 -0.52 -5.36
CA LYS A 666 -3.79 -1.88 -4.96
C LYS A 666 -4.51 -1.79 -3.62
N ALA A 667 -5.68 -2.44 -3.49
CA ALA A 667 -6.43 -2.49 -2.24
C ALA A 667 -5.77 -3.44 -1.22
N ASN A 668 -6.23 -3.39 0.04
CA ASN A 668 -5.84 -4.38 1.05
C ASN A 668 -6.27 -5.78 0.58
N PRO A 669 -5.34 -6.73 0.37
CA PRO A 669 -5.68 -8.03 -0.17
C PRO A 669 -6.51 -8.89 0.79
N ASP A 670 -6.44 -8.62 2.11
CA ASP A 670 -7.22 -9.32 3.11
C ASP A 670 -7.31 -8.49 4.41
N PRO A 671 -8.37 -7.67 4.60
CA PRO A 671 -8.55 -6.87 5.81
C PRO A 671 -8.59 -7.65 7.13
N ALA A 672 -8.85 -8.96 7.10
CA ALA A 672 -8.81 -9.80 8.30
C ALA A 672 -7.38 -10.21 8.68
N ARG A 673 -6.45 -10.25 7.72
CA ARG A 673 -5.05 -10.64 7.93
C ARG A 673 -4.06 -9.47 7.96
N TYR A 674 -4.42 -8.33 7.40
CA TYR A 674 -3.55 -7.15 7.36
C TYR A 674 -4.17 -5.98 8.14
N THR A 675 -3.51 -5.60 9.22
CA THR A 675 -3.89 -4.38 9.95
C THR A 675 -3.42 -3.15 9.19
N THR A 676 -4.17 -2.05 9.30
CA THR A 676 -3.84 -0.76 8.68
C THR A 676 -3.37 0.23 9.76
N PRO A 677 -2.33 1.05 9.51
CA PRO A 677 -1.96 2.15 10.40
C PRO A 677 -3.13 3.11 10.62
N ALA A 678 -3.23 3.70 11.82
CA ALA A 678 -4.30 4.66 12.15
C ALA A 678 -4.15 6.00 11.39
N GLY A 679 -2.97 6.25 10.82
CA GLY A 679 -2.62 7.46 10.10
C GLY A 679 -1.31 7.28 9.33
N PHE A 680 -0.73 8.41 8.93
CA PHE A 680 0.46 8.47 8.06
C PHE A 680 1.74 8.90 8.80
N THR A 681 1.75 8.87 10.13
CA THR A 681 2.95 9.20 10.90
C THR A 681 3.85 7.98 11.08
N HIS A 682 5.12 8.21 11.40
CA HIS A 682 6.03 7.15 11.84
C HIS A 682 5.41 6.29 12.95
N GLN A 683 4.82 6.92 13.98
CA GLN A 683 4.29 6.18 15.13
C GLN A 683 3.09 5.31 14.73
N ASP A 684 2.24 5.76 13.78
CA ASP A 684 1.10 4.97 13.33
C ASP A 684 1.53 3.67 12.65
N VAL A 685 2.57 3.74 11.82
CA VAL A 685 3.12 2.56 11.13
C VAL A 685 3.83 1.64 12.12
N GLN A 686 4.61 2.20 13.05
CA GLN A 686 5.26 1.40 14.11
C GLN A 686 4.23 0.71 15.01
N ASN A 687 3.15 1.39 15.38
CA ASN A 687 2.04 0.81 16.15
C ASN A 687 1.36 -0.35 15.40
N ALA A 688 1.21 -0.24 14.08
CA ALA A 688 0.66 -1.32 13.26
C ALA A 688 1.60 -2.54 13.22
N LEU A 689 2.91 -2.33 13.07
CA LEU A 689 3.92 -3.39 13.15
C LEU A 689 3.91 -4.07 14.52
N ASP A 690 3.83 -3.28 15.60
CA ASP A 690 3.75 -3.78 16.97
C ASP A 690 2.47 -4.58 17.21
N ARG A 691 1.34 -4.17 16.65
CA ARG A 691 0.09 -4.93 16.70
C ARG A 691 0.23 -6.30 16.04
N VAL A 692 0.88 -6.37 14.87
CA VAL A 692 1.15 -7.66 14.24
C VAL A 692 2.02 -8.49 15.16
N ARG A 693 3.17 -7.96 15.60
CA ARG A 693 4.11 -8.64 16.51
C ARG A 693 3.43 -9.20 17.76
N MET A 694 2.53 -8.43 18.38
CA MET A 694 1.83 -8.81 19.61
C MET A 694 0.65 -9.79 19.38
N ASP A 695 0.21 -10.02 18.14
CA ASP A 695 -0.86 -10.98 17.85
C ASP A 695 -0.39 -12.42 18.11
N THR A 696 -0.93 -13.03 19.17
CA THR A 696 -0.71 -14.42 19.57
C THR A 696 -1.68 -15.39 18.91
N THR A 697 -2.71 -14.92 18.21
CA THR A 697 -3.71 -15.76 17.56
C THR A 697 -3.26 -16.29 16.20
N GLY A 698 -2.24 -15.66 15.60
CA GLY A 698 -1.75 -15.98 14.25
C GLY A 698 -2.68 -15.50 13.13
N LYS A 699 -3.68 -14.66 13.45
CA LYS A 699 -4.62 -14.12 12.46
C LYS A 699 -3.97 -13.05 11.59
N LEU A 700 -3.13 -12.20 12.18
CA LEU A 700 -2.45 -11.13 11.45
C LEU A 700 -1.16 -11.64 10.80
N ALA A 701 -1.12 -11.53 9.47
CA ALA A 701 0.06 -11.79 8.65
C ALA A 701 0.93 -10.53 8.51
N GLY A 702 0.33 -9.34 8.57
CA GLY A 702 1.05 -8.15 8.15
C GLY A 702 0.37 -6.80 8.39
N VAL A 703 1.02 -5.77 7.86
CA VAL A 703 0.56 -4.40 7.78
C VAL A 703 0.29 -4.06 6.32
N TYR A 704 -0.93 -3.57 6.04
CA TYR A 704 -1.24 -2.93 4.78
C TYR A 704 -1.10 -1.41 4.91
N LEU A 705 -0.38 -0.79 3.99
CA LEU A 705 -0.18 0.65 3.87
C LEU A 705 -1.12 1.18 2.78
N PRO A 706 -2.18 1.90 3.12
CA PRO A 706 -2.99 2.63 2.15
C PRO A 706 -2.19 3.61 1.28
N ALA A 707 -2.85 4.15 0.25
CA ALA A 707 -2.30 5.27 -0.50
C ALA A 707 -2.15 6.49 0.41
N GLY A 708 -0.96 7.10 0.40
CA GLY A 708 -0.64 8.32 1.14
C GLY A 708 0.86 8.49 1.38
N ASP A 709 1.20 9.67 1.90
CA ASP A 709 2.56 10.08 2.22
C ASP A 709 2.84 9.88 3.70
N TYR A 710 3.67 8.90 4.01
CA TYR A 710 4.08 8.51 5.35
C TYR A 710 5.30 9.31 5.78
N GLN A 711 5.10 10.31 6.63
CA GLN A 711 6.20 11.10 7.19
C GLN A 711 6.95 10.28 8.23
N THR A 712 8.23 10.00 7.97
CA THR A 712 9.08 9.19 8.84
C THR A 712 10.41 9.87 9.10
N SER A 713 10.89 9.82 10.35
CA SER A 713 12.13 10.50 10.78
C SER A 713 13.22 9.55 11.29
N ASN A 714 12.97 8.25 11.23
CA ASN A 714 13.81 7.21 11.81
C ASN A 714 13.43 5.83 11.24
N LYS A 715 14.23 4.81 11.55
CA LYS A 715 13.98 3.42 11.13
C LYS A 715 12.87 2.75 11.94
N PHE A 716 11.95 2.10 11.24
CA PHE A 716 10.99 1.14 11.81
C PHE A 716 11.70 -0.11 12.32
N GLN A 717 11.26 -0.61 13.47
CA GLN A 717 11.80 -1.82 14.07
C GLN A 717 10.92 -3.03 13.74
N VAL A 718 11.54 -4.08 13.18
CA VAL A 718 10.87 -5.31 12.75
C VAL A 718 11.48 -6.51 13.46
N TYR A 719 10.77 -7.06 14.43
CA TYR A 719 11.29 -8.10 15.32
C TYR A 719 10.17 -8.95 15.94
N GLY A 720 10.55 -10.03 16.60
CA GLY A 720 9.69 -10.94 17.34
C GLY A 720 9.05 -12.05 16.50
N LYS A 721 8.59 -11.74 15.29
CA LYS A 721 8.11 -12.73 14.31
C LYS A 721 8.15 -12.16 12.88
N PRO A 722 8.02 -13.00 11.84
CA PRO A 722 7.95 -12.53 10.45
C PRO A 722 6.73 -11.65 10.22
N VAL A 723 6.86 -10.63 9.37
CA VAL A 723 5.79 -9.70 9.01
C VAL A 723 5.76 -9.43 7.51
N GLU A 724 4.56 -9.28 6.97
CA GLU A 724 4.36 -8.76 5.62
C GLU A 724 3.99 -7.27 5.68
N VAL A 725 4.81 -6.39 5.12
CA VAL A 725 4.53 -4.96 4.95
C VAL A 725 4.22 -4.72 3.48
N ILE A 726 2.94 -4.46 3.18
CA ILE A 726 2.44 -4.36 1.81
C ILE A 726 1.79 -3.00 1.59
N GLY A 727 2.16 -2.28 0.52
CA GLY A 727 1.55 -1.00 0.18
C GLY A 727 0.62 -1.04 -1.02
N ALA A 728 -0.04 0.07 -1.28
CA ALA A 728 -0.96 0.27 -2.40
C ALA A 728 -0.24 0.40 -3.76
N GLY A 729 1.09 0.27 -3.81
CA GLY A 729 1.94 0.43 -4.99
C GLY A 729 2.91 1.60 -4.84
N VAL A 730 4.05 1.55 -5.54
CA VAL A 730 5.14 2.54 -5.42
C VAL A 730 4.72 3.99 -5.71
N TRP A 731 3.71 4.20 -6.54
CA TRP A 731 3.15 5.53 -6.84
C TRP A 731 2.22 6.07 -5.75
N TYR A 732 1.76 5.22 -4.83
CA TYR A 732 0.63 5.50 -3.94
C TYR A 732 1.00 5.48 -2.46
N SER A 733 1.75 4.48 -1.99
CA SER A 733 2.24 4.44 -0.61
C SER A 733 3.68 4.90 -0.58
N ARG A 734 3.94 6.09 -0.02
CA ARG A 734 5.25 6.75 -0.10
C ARG A 734 5.76 7.11 1.28
N PHE A 735 6.86 6.52 1.71
CA PHE A 735 7.60 7.02 2.86
C PHE A 735 8.42 8.23 2.44
N VAL A 736 8.32 9.32 3.18
CA VAL A 736 8.99 10.58 2.86
C VAL A 736 9.74 11.07 4.11
N ALA A 737 11.03 11.38 3.94
CA ALA A 737 11.83 12.02 4.97
C ALA A 737 11.35 13.46 5.23
N PRO A 738 11.48 14.00 6.46
CA PRO A 738 10.89 15.29 6.80
C PRO A 738 11.58 16.44 6.04
N ALA A 739 10.79 17.32 5.43
CA ALA A 739 11.32 18.41 4.60
C ALA A 739 12.14 19.46 5.38
N ASN A 740 11.93 19.55 6.70
CA ASN A 740 12.67 20.43 7.60
C ASN A 740 13.96 19.79 8.16
N GLN A 741 14.31 18.60 7.69
CA GLN A 741 15.55 17.90 8.02
C GLN A 741 16.36 17.62 6.76
N GLU A 742 17.60 17.20 6.95
CA GLU A 742 18.49 16.75 5.90
C GLU A 742 19.25 15.51 6.37
N ASN A 743 19.51 14.57 5.45
CA ASN A 743 20.29 13.35 5.70
C ASN A 743 19.69 12.45 6.81
N THR A 744 18.35 12.32 6.82
CA THR A 744 17.59 11.56 7.81
C THR A 744 17.59 10.06 7.50
N ASP A 745 18.04 9.25 8.45
CA ASP A 745 18.09 7.78 8.34
C ASP A 745 16.70 7.14 8.52
N ILE A 746 15.99 6.93 7.41
CA ILE A 746 14.65 6.33 7.39
C ILE A 746 14.70 4.93 6.75
N GLY A 747 13.66 4.12 7.01
CA GLY A 747 13.52 2.78 6.44
C GLY A 747 13.25 1.74 7.52
N PHE A 748 13.77 0.54 7.35
CA PHE A 748 13.50 -0.62 8.19
C PHE A 748 14.78 -1.23 8.75
N ARG A 749 14.72 -1.68 10.00
CA ARG A 749 15.73 -2.52 10.65
C ARG A 749 15.05 -3.78 11.13
N ALA A 750 15.58 -4.93 10.73
CA ALA A 750 15.02 -6.23 11.08
C ALA A 750 15.99 -7.04 11.94
N GLU A 751 15.45 -7.76 12.92
CA GLU A 751 16.18 -8.74 13.71
C GLU A 751 15.97 -10.16 13.18
N ALA A 752 16.84 -11.11 13.56
CA ALA A 752 16.73 -12.52 13.18
C ALA A 752 15.39 -13.17 13.59
N SER A 753 14.74 -12.64 14.64
CA SER A 753 13.41 -13.07 15.07
C SER A 753 12.31 -12.78 14.03
N ALA A 754 12.58 -11.93 13.04
CA ALA A 754 11.68 -11.60 11.93
C ALA A 754 12.12 -12.19 10.57
N ASN A 755 13.01 -13.19 10.56
CA ASN A 755 13.37 -13.93 9.34
C ASN A 755 12.13 -14.42 8.59
N GLY A 756 12.08 -14.24 7.27
CA GLY A 756 10.88 -14.55 6.49
C GLY A 756 9.96 -13.35 6.21
N SER A 757 10.31 -12.14 6.67
CA SER A 757 9.50 -10.95 6.43
C SER A 757 9.51 -10.51 4.96
N THR A 758 8.41 -9.90 4.53
CA THR A 758 8.22 -9.38 3.16
C THR A 758 7.95 -7.88 3.21
N PHE A 759 8.57 -7.12 2.32
CA PHE A 759 8.33 -5.70 2.11
C PHE A 759 7.98 -5.47 0.64
N SER A 760 6.81 -4.88 0.37
CA SER A 760 6.41 -4.66 -1.02
C SER A 760 5.43 -3.54 -1.29
N GLY A 761 5.49 -2.98 -2.50
CA GLY A 761 4.45 -2.10 -3.04
C GLY A 761 4.44 -0.70 -2.44
N PHE A 762 5.60 -0.13 -2.12
CA PHE A 762 5.70 1.24 -1.61
C PHE A 762 7.02 1.89 -2.04
N ALA A 763 7.07 3.23 -1.99
CA ALA A 763 8.27 4.00 -2.27
C ALA A 763 8.90 4.59 -1.00
N VAL A 764 10.18 4.92 -1.06
CA VAL A 764 10.94 5.60 -0.01
C VAL A 764 11.74 6.75 -0.63
N PHE A 765 11.34 7.99 -0.32
CA PHE A 765 12.01 9.21 -0.76
C PHE A 765 12.77 9.82 0.41
N GLY A 766 14.10 9.77 0.31
CA GLY A 766 15.00 10.37 1.29
C GLY A 766 15.17 11.87 1.15
N ASN A 767 15.98 12.44 2.03
CA ASN A 767 16.37 13.84 2.01
C ASN A 767 17.90 14.00 2.09
N TYR A 768 18.65 12.98 1.66
CA TYR A 768 20.10 13.08 1.60
C TYR A 768 20.53 14.02 0.48
N THR A 769 21.63 14.73 0.68
CA THR A 769 22.19 15.65 -0.32
C THR A 769 23.65 15.38 -0.65
N ALA A 770 24.28 14.49 0.10
CA ALA A 770 25.64 14.00 -0.13
C ALA A 770 25.82 12.63 0.54
N ARG A 771 26.87 11.91 0.14
CA ARG A 771 27.23 10.62 0.72
C ARG A 771 27.58 10.73 2.20
N ILE A 772 27.03 9.81 3.00
CA ILE A 772 27.40 9.59 4.40
C ILE A 772 27.60 8.09 4.60
N ASP A 773 28.81 7.68 4.96
CA ASP A 773 29.12 6.27 5.21
C ASP A 773 28.60 5.83 6.60
N GLY A 774 27.61 4.93 6.61
CA GLY A 774 27.04 4.37 7.85
C GLY A 774 25.51 4.31 7.80
N PRO A 775 24.79 5.41 8.09
CA PRO A 775 23.33 5.49 7.97
C PRO A 775 22.83 5.49 6.51
N GLY A 776 21.51 5.53 6.29
CA GLY A 776 20.88 5.84 5.00
C GLY A 776 20.59 4.63 4.10
N LYS A 777 20.66 3.41 4.64
CA LYS A 777 20.21 2.21 3.94
C LYS A 777 18.72 2.02 4.19
N VAL A 778 17.89 1.85 3.18
CA VAL A 778 16.45 1.62 3.40
C VAL A 778 16.23 0.34 4.20
N PHE A 779 16.83 -0.76 3.79
CA PHE A 779 16.84 -2.02 4.52
C PHE A 779 18.19 -2.23 5.20
N ASP A 780 18.21 -2.12 6.52
CA ASP A 780 19.37 -2.37 7.36
C ASP A 780 19.27 -3.80 7.92
N PHE A 781 19.81 -4.74 7.14
CA PHE A 781 19.71 -6.18 7.37
C PHE A 781 21.06 -6.77 7.76
N MET A 782 21.11 -7.30 8.97
CA MET A 782 22.28 -7.97 9.51
C MET A 782 21.87 -9.24 10.25
N ASN A 783 22.51 -10.37 9.92
CA ASN A 783 22.20 -11.68 10.52
C ASN A 783 20.74 -12.12 10.36
N VAL A 784 20.14 -11.82 9.21
CA VAL A 784 18.76 -12.20 8.87
C VAL A 784 18.72 -13.17 7.69
N SER A 785 17.60 -13.86 7.53
CA SER A 785 17.43 -14.81 6.43
C SER A 785 16.00 -14.87 5.89
N ASN A 786 15.86 -15.38 4.67
CA ASN A 786 14.56 -15.63 4.02
C ASN A 786 13.70 -14.36 3.81
N MET A 787 14.34 -13.19 3.76
CA MET A 787 13.66 -11.90 3.57
C MET A 787 13.24 -11.73 2.11
N THR A 788 12.13 -11.01 1.89
CA THR A 788 11.70 -10.61 0.54
C THR A 788 11.54 -9.09 0.46
N ILE A 789 12.20 -8.46 -0.51
CA ILE A 789 12.04 -7.04 -0.89
C ILE A 789 11.57 -7.02 -2.34
N ARG A 790 10.37 -6.50 -2.61
CA ARG A 790 9.87 -6.48 -3.99
C ARG A 790 8.99 -5.27 -4.32
N ASP A 791 8.96 -4.84 -5.58
CA ASP A 791 8.11 -3.73 -6.02
C ASP A 791 8.30 -2.48 -5.11
N ILE A 792 9.56 -2.13 -4.84
CA ILE A 792 9.97 -0.95 -4.07
C ILE A 792 10.59 0.08 -5.00
N TRP A 793 10.33 1.35 -4.75
CA TRP A 793 11.01 2.47 -5.40
C TRP A 793 11.75 3.31 -4.36
N VAL A 794 13.06 3.47 -4.49
CA VAL A 794 13.89 4.28 -3.58
C VAL A 794 14.60 5.39 -4.34
N GLU A 795 14.59 6.58 -3.75
CA GLU A 795 15.35 7.76 -4.20
C GLU A 795 16.01 8.50 -3.02
N HIS A 796 17.13 9.17 -3.30
CA HIS A 796 17.82 10.10 -2.39
C HIS A 796 18.19 9.49 -1.04
N GLN A 797 18.68 8.25 -1.08
CA GLN A 797 19.19 7.46 0.05
C GLN A 797 20.64 7.04 -0.22
N MET A 798 21.29 6.40 0.76
CA MET A 798 22.60 5.78 0.51
C MET A 798 22.45 4.51 -0.31
N CYS A 799 21.63 3.57 0.18
CA CYS A 799 21.41 2.28 -0.48
C CYS A 799 19.95 1.81 -0.32
N LEU A 800 19.45 0.99 -1.25
CA LEU A 800 18.28 0.17 -0.98
C LEU A 800 18.60 -0.83 0.14
N LEU A 801 19.71 -1.55 0.00
CA LEU A 801 20.11 -2.62 0.91
C LEU A 801 21.63 -2.68 1.03
N TRP A 802 22.11 -2.80 2.27
CA TRP A 802 23.45 -3.27 2.59
C TRP A 802 23.32 -4.47 3.52
N GLY A 803 23.32 -5.67 2.96
CA GLY A 803 23.09 -6.92 3.70
C GLY A 803 24.39 -7.51 4.23
N ALA A 804 24.53 -7.67 5.55
CA ALA A 804 25.69 -8.31 6.18
C ALA A 804 25.28 -9.64 6.81
N ASN A 805 25.91 -10.75 6.42
CA ASN A 805 25.49 -12.11 6.83
C ASN A 805 23.97 -12.31 6.64
N THR A 806 23.50 -11.99 5.44
CA THR A 806 22.09 -12.01 5.06
C THR A 806 21.86 -13.10 4.02
N ASP A 807 21.02 -14.07 4.34
CA ASP A 807 20.96 -15.34 3.58
C ASP A 807 19.59 -15.63 2.98
N ASN A 808 19.58 -16.30 1.82
CA ASN A 808 18.37 -16.78 1.15
C ASN A 808 17.31 -15.69 0.92
N THR A 809 17.75 -14.44 0.73
CA THR A 809 16.85 -13.31 0.53
C THR A 809 16.53 -13.12 -0.95
N LYS A 810 15.33 -12.62 -1.23
CA LYS A 810 14.84 -12.33 -2.59
C LYS A 810 14.63 -10.84 -2.74
N VAL A 811 15.30 -10.22 -3.71
CA VAL A 811 15.18 -8.79 -3.99
C VAL A 811 14.82 -8.61 -5.46
N TYR A 812 13.58 -8.22 -5.77
CA TYR A 812 13.11 -8.17 -7.16
C TYR A 812 12.07 -7.12 -7.53
N ASP A 813 12.03 -6.74 -8.81
CA ASP A 813 11.09 -5.75 -9.36
C ASP A 813 11.23 -4.34 -8.75
N ASN A 814 12.42 -3.97 -8.27
CA ASN A 814 12.66 -2.69 -7.60
C ASN A 814 13.22 -1.60 -8.55
N ARG A 815 12.96 -0.34 -8.19
CA ARG A 815 13.52 0.89 -8.80
C ARG A 815 14.47 1.52 -7.78
N ILE A 816 15.76 1.66 -8.10
CA ILE A 816 16.80 2.19 -7.20
C ILE A 816 17.46 3.38 -7.88
N ARG A 817 17.15 4.62 -7.48
CA ARG A 817 17.49 5.80 -8.27
C ARG A 817 18.11 6.91 -7.45
N ASP A 818 18.97 7.69 -8.08
CA ASP A 818 19.53 8.93 -7.53
C ASP A 818 20.08 8.74 -6.10
N MET A 819 20.92 7.71 -5.98
CA MET A 819 21.50 7.25 -4.72
C MET A 819 22.86 7.91 -4.48
N PHE A 820 23.26 8.01 -3.22
CA PHE A 820 24.55 8.60 -2.85
C PHE A 820 25.69 7.59 -2.62
N ALA A 821 25.36 6.29 -2.60
CA ALA A 821 26.31 5.19 -2.58
C ALA A 821 25.77 4.04 -3.45
N ASP A 822 26.06 2.79 -3.06
CA ASP A 822 25.65 1.58 -3.76
C ASP A 822 24.11 1.52 -3.90
N GLY A 823 23.62 0.91 -4.97
CA GLY A 823 22.20 0.56 -5.04
C GLY A 823 21.88 -0.58 -4.06
N LEU A 824 22.57 -1.70 -4.23
CA LEU A 824 22.44 -2.89 -3.39
C LEU A 824 23.80 -3.58 -3.21
N ASN A 825 24.14 -3.92 -1.96
CA ASN A 825 25.36 -4.67 -1.63
C ASN A 825 25.09 -5.83 -0.67
N TYR A 826 25.67 -7.00 -0.93
CA TYR A 826 25.77 -8.11 0.02
C TYR A 826 27.21 -8.35 0.44
N THR A 827 27.43 -8.49 1.75
CA THR A 827 28.75 -8.68 2.34
C THR A 827 28.74 -9.69 3.49
N ASN A 828 29.93 -10.00 4.02
CA ASN A 828 30.09 -10.69 5.30
C ASN A 828 29.36 -12.03 5.39
N GLY A 829 29.63 -12.93 4.44
CA GLY A 829 29.08 -14.29 4.46
C GLY A 829 27.64 -14.42 3.96
N SER A 830 27.09 -13.39 3.31
CA SER A 830 25.75 -13.45 2.69
C SER A 830 25.69 -14.48 1.56
N THR A 831 24.80 -15.47 1.66
CA THR A 831 24.73 -16.64 0.76
C THR A 831 23.33 -16.96 0.25
N GLY A 832 23.24 -17.60 -0.91
CA GLY A 832 21.96 -18.09 -1.45
C GLY A 832 20.97 -16.98 -1.82
N ASN A 833 21.42 -15.73 -1.93
CA ASN A 833 20.53 -14.60 -2.24
C ASN A 833 20.19 -14.55 -3.72
N HIS A 834 18.99 -14.03 -4.03
CA HIS A 834 18.49 -13.89 -5.39
C HIS A 834 18.06 -12.44 -5.66
N VAL A 835 18.89 -11.72 -6.40
CA VAL A 835 18.64 -10.36 -6.87
C VAL A 835 18.16 -10.46 -8.30
N ASN A 836 16.89 -10.18 -8.56
CA ASN A 836 16.25 -10.45 -9.84
C ASN A 836 15.44 -9.25 -10.37
N ASN A 837 15.54 -8.90 -11.64
CA ASN A 837 14.63 -7.93 -12.29
C ASN A 837 14.60 -6.55 -11.60
N ASN A 838 15.76 -6.05 -11.16
CA ASN A 838 15.87 -4.73 -10.54
C ASN A 838 16.53 -3.75 -11.48
N GLU A 839 16.08 -2.51 -11.39
CA GLU A 839 16.64 -1.41 -12.14
C GLU A 839 17.30 -0.40 -11.21
N ALA A 840 18.56 -0.07 -11.48
CA ALA A 840 19.31 0.97 -10.83
C ALA A 840 19.65 2.12 -11.82
N ARG A 841 19.48 3.36 -11.38
CA ARG A 841 19.89 4.57 -12.11
C ARG A 841 20.62 5.54 -11.23
N SER A 842 21.58 6.29 -11.77
CA SER A 842 22.20 7.41 -11.06
C SER A 842 22.71 7.01 -9.65
N THR A 843 23.32 5.83 -9.50
CA THR A 843 23.86 5.41 -8.20
C THR A 843 25.20 6.08 -7.91
N GLY A 844 25.46 6.35 -6.64
CA GLY A 844 26.64 7.07 -6.15
C GLY A 844 27.81 6.20 -5.74
N ASP A 845 27.68 4.91 -5.95
CA ASP A 845 28.73 3.92 -5.98
C ASP A 845 28.19 2.71 -6.78
N ASP A 846 28.76 1.53 -6.58
CA ASP A 846 28.42 0.31 -7.30
C ASP A 846 26.89 0.06 -7.31
N SER A 847 26.24 0.07 -8.48
CA SER A 847 24.77 -0.07 -8.54
C SER A 847 24.32 -1.41 -7.95
N PHE A 848 25.06 -2.47 -8.25
CA PHE A 848 24.94 -3.78 -7.64
C PHE A 848 26.32 -4.28 -7.22
N ALA A 849 26.45 -4.74 -5.97
CA ALA A 849 27.72 -5.18 -5.43
C ALA A 849 27.60 -6.50 -4.66
N LEU A 850 28.68 -7.27 -4.68
CA LEU A 850 28.92 -8.42 -3.83
C LEU A 850 30.34 -8.30 -3.27
N PHE A 851 30.48 -8.20 -1.94
CA PHE A 851 31.77 -8.01 -1.29
C PHE A 851 32.07 -9.07 -0.23
N ALA A 852 33.01 -9.97 -0.51
CA ALA A 852 33.35 -11.10 0.36
C ALA A 852 34.22 -10.70 1.57
N ALA A 853 33.91 -9.56 2.19
CA ALA A 853 34.53 -9.12 3.43
C ALA A 853 34.21 -10.08 4.58
N THR A 854 35.05 -10.07 5.61
CA THR A 854 34.94 -10.96 6.77
C THR A 854 35.09 -10.24 8.11
N ASP A 855 35.00 -8.92 8.11
CA ASP A 855 35.15 -8.06 9.29
C ASP A 855 33.98 -8.16 10.27
N ASN A 856 32.74 -8.32 9.78
CA ASN A 856 31.54 -8.49 10.64
C ASN A 856 31.10 -9.95 10.79
N ASN A 857 31.48 -10.83 9.86
CA ASN A 857 31.21 -12.27 9.91
C ASN A 857 32.23 -13.01 9.03
N SER A 858 32.83 -14.09 9.53
CA SER A 858 33.90 -14.84 8.84
C SER A 858 33.42 -15.89 7.83
N GLY A 859 32.10 -16.01 7.64
CA GLY A 859 31.46 -16.94 6.71
C GLY A 859 31.88 -16.73 5.26
N ASN A 860 31.71 -17.77 4.45
CA ASN A 860 31.99 -17.72 3.02
C ASN A 860 30.85 -17.04 2.26
N GLN A 861 31.17 -16.39 1.14
CA GLN A 861 30.17 -15.76 0.27
C GLN A 861 30.06 -16.51 -1.07
N PHE A 862 28.95 -17.22 -1.26
CA PHE A 862 28.72 -18.12 -2.38
C PHE A 862 27.22 -18.32 -2.67
N ASP A 863 26.90 -18.93 -3.81
CA ASP A 863 25.54 -19.27 -4.27
C ASP A 863 24.60 -18.07 -4.43
N ASN A 864 25.13 -16.85 -4.55
CA ASN A 864 24.30 -15.69 -4.87
C ASN A 864 24.05 -15.61 -6.37
N VAL A 865 22.82 -15.26 -6.74
CA VAL A 865 22.38 -15.10 -8.13
C VAL A 865 21.86 -13.68 -8.34
N TYR A 866 22.50 -12.97 -9.25
CA TYR A 866 22.12 -11.64 -9.72
C TYR A 866 21.70 -11.76 -11.17
N GLU A 867 20.42 -11.53 -11.47
CA GLU A 867 19.92 -11.69 -12.82
C GLU A 867 18.87 -10.67 -13.26
N ASN A 868 18.81 -10.42 -14.58
CA ASN A 868 17.86 -9.47 -15.18
C ASN A 868 18.02 -8.06 -14.59
N LEU A 869 19.24 -7.55 -14.52
CA LEU A 869 19.52 -6.26 -13.88
C LEU A 869 19.88 -5.19 -14.91
N THR A 870 19.26 -4.03 -14.75
CA THR A 870 19.62 -2.82 -15.49
C THR A 870 20.35 -1.87 -14.56
N ALA A 871 21.54 -1.40 -14.94
CA ALA A 871 22.25 -0.33 -14.25
C ALA A 871 22.64 0.74 -15.26
N ILE A 872 22.03 1.92 -15.20
CA ILE A 872 22.36 3.01 -16.10
C ILE A 872 22.82 4.24 -15.34
N LEU A 873 23.74 4.99 -15.92
CA LEU A 873 24.18 6.28 -15.38
C LEU A 873 24.76 6.23 -13.95
N PRO A 874 25.45 5.17 -13.47
CA PRO A 874 26.13 5.26 -12.18
C PRO A 874 27.15 6.41 -12.27
N TRP A 875 26.96 7.41 -11.42
CA TRP A 875 27.78 8.63 -11.46
C TRP A 875 29.11 8.42 -10.73
N ARG A 876 29.22 7.35 -9.95
CA ARG A 876 30.46 6.89 -9.33
C ARG A 876 30.50 5.35 -9.27
N ALA A 877 31.71 4.80 -9.40
CA ALA A 877 31.97 3.35 -9.38
C ALA A 877 31.20 2.60 -10.49
N ALA A 878 30.97 1.29 -10.32
CA ALA A 878 30.53 0.41 -11.41
C ALA A 878 29.01 0.19 -11.48
N GLY A 879 28.54 -0.35 -12.61
CA GLY A 879 27.18 -0.89 -12.68
C GLY A 879 27.06 -2.21 -11.91
N LEU A 880 28.09 -3.05 -11.99
CA LEU A 880 28.23 -4.26 -11.18
C LEU A 880 29.65 -4.37 -10.63
N ALA A 881 29.79 -4.65 -9.34
CA ALA A 881 31.08 -4.97 -8.75
C ALA A 881 31.07 -6.28 -7.96
N VAL A 882 32.08 -7.11 -8.21
CA VAL A 882 32.24 -8.40 -7.56
C VAL A 882 33.63 -8.48 -6.95
N TYR A 883 33.65 -8.48 -5.62
CA TYR A 883 34.85 -8.55 -4.82
C TYR A 883 34.92 -9.90 -4.12
N GLY A 884 35.67 -10.85 -4.72
CA GLY A 884 35.88 -12.19 -4.16
C GLY A 884 34.66 -13.11 -4.13
N GLY A 885 34.72 -14.13 -3.26
CA GLY A 885 33.69 -15.17 -3.17
C GLY A 885 33.81 -16.23 -4.27
N TYR A 886 32.90 -17.21 -4.29
CA TYR A 886 32.93 -18.30 -5.28
C TYR A 886 31.53 -18.84 -5.59
N ASN A 887 31.35 -19.54 -6.70
CA ASN A 887 30.07 -20.10 -7.13
C ASN A 887 28.91 -19.07 -7.19
N ASN A 888 29.21 -17.80 -7.42
CA ASN A 888 28.21 -16.75 -7.62
C ASN A 888 27.89 -16.61 -9.12
N THR A 889 26.65 -16.25 -9.45
CA THR A 889 26.15 -16.13 -10.82
C THR A 889 25.62 -14.73 -11.09
N PHE A 890 26.10 -14.11 -12.16
CA PHE A 890 25.66 -12.81 -12.65
C PHE A 890 25.21 -12.98 -14.10
N ARG A 891 23.95 -12.74 -14.43
CA ARG A 891 23.47 -12.99 -15.79
C ARG A 891 22.37 -12.08 -16.28
N ASN A 892 22.32 -11.89 -17.59
CA ASN A 892 21.31 -11.04 -18.24
C ASN A 892 21.32 -9.60 -17.73
N LEU A 893 22.45 -8.93 -17.91
CA LEU A 893 22.65 -7.57 -17.43
C LEU A 893 22.66 -6.58 -18.60
N TYR A 894 22.08 -5.41 -18.38
CA TYR A 894 22.25 -4.25 -19.25
C TYR A 894 22.86 -3.13 -18.42
N ILE A 895 24.10 -2.78 -18.72
CA ILE A 895 24.82 -1.71 -18.06
C ILE A 895 25.18 -0.66 -19.10
N ALA A 896 24.91 0.60 -18.78
CA ALA A 896 25.23 1.67 -19.69
C ALA A 896 25.60 2.97 -18.99
N ASP A 897 26.43 3.75 -19.68
CA ASP A 897 26.72 5.13 -19.37
C ASP A 897 27.36 5.37 -17.98
N THR A 898 28.22 4.47 -17.51
CA THR A 898 29.02 4.73 -16.29
C THR A 898 29.85 6.01 -16.42
N LEU A 899 29.87 6.85 -15.39
CA LEU A 899 30.53 8.16 -15.49
C LEU A 899 32.03 8.11 -15.21
N THR A 900 32.45 7.44 -14.14
CA THR A 900 33.84 7.53 -13.65
C THR A 900 34.58 6.19 -13.63
N TYR A 901 33.88 5.08 -13.82
CA TYR A 901 34.43 3.75 -13.57
C TYR A 901 34.03 2.73 -14.63
N SER A 902 34.31 1.45 -14.38
CA SER A 902 33.93 0.37 -15.29
C SER A 902 32.44 0.05 -15.28
N GLY A 903 31.93 -0.62 -16.31
CA GLY A 903 30.60 -1.23 -16.26
C GLY A 903 30.58 -2.41 -15.28
N ILE A 904 31.59 -3.29 -15.37
CA ILE A 904 31.79 -4.41 -14.45
C ILE A 904 33.19 -4.39 -13.84
N THR A 905 33.24 -4.34 -12.52
CA THR A 905 34.45 -4.56 -11.73
C THR A 905 34.50 -6.01 -11.25
N ILE A 906 35.56 -6.74 -11.61
CA ILE A 906 35.90 -8.05 -11.03
C ILE A 906 37.23 -7.88 -10.31
N SER A 907 37.21 -7.84 -8.98
CA SER A 907 38.40 -7.49 -8.21
C SER A 907 38.64 -8.41 -7.02
N SER A 908 39.92 -8.64 -6.71
CA SER A 908 40.35 -9.30 -5.47
C SER A 908 41.02 -8.33 -4.49
N LEU A 909 40.71 -7.03 -4.60
CA LEU A 909 41.13 -6.00 -3.65
C LEU A 909 40.27 -6.05 -2.39
N ASP A 910 40.92 -6.02 -1.24
CA ASP A 910 40.28 -6.14 0.07
C ASP A 910 39.95 -4.80 0.75
N PHE A 911 40.35 -3.69 0.14
CA PHE A 911 40.12 -2.32 0.63
C PHE A 911 40.59 -2.09 2.08
N GLY A 912 41.56 -2.88 2.55
CA GLY A 912 42.03 -2.85 3.94
C GLY A 912 41.17 -3.63 4.94
N TYR A 913 40.13 -4.32 4.49
CA TYR A 913 39.30 -5.21 5.30
C TYR A 913 39.76 -6.67 5.19
N PRO A 914 39.61 -7.50 6.23
CA PRO A 914 39.63 -8.95 6.07
C PRO A 914 38.62 -9.40 5.00
N MET A 915 39.04 -10.26 4.07
CA MET A 915 38.24 -10.64 2.91
C MET A 915 38.66 -12.02 2.36
N HIS A 916 37.70 -12.81 1.89
CA HIS A 916 37.94 -13.99 1.07
C HIS A 916 38.17 -13.62 -0.40
N GLY A 917 39.23 -14.17 -1.02
CA GLY A 917 39.46 -14.03 -2.46
C GLY A 917 38.49 -14.87 -3.30
N PHE A 918 38.78 -14.99 -4.59
CA PHE A 918 38.03 -15.90 -5.44
C PHE A 918 38.39 -17.37 -5.18
N GLY A 919 37.40 -18.26 -5.26
CA GLY A 919 37.56 -19.70 -5.03
C GLY A 919 37.63 -20.54 -6.32
N PRO A 920 37.90 -21.85 -6.20
CA PRO A 920 38.04 -22.76 -7.35
C PRO A 920 36.70 -23.14 -7.99
N GLN A 921 35.58 -23.04 -7.28
CA GLN A 921 34.24 -23.09 -7.88
C GLN A 921 33.99 -21.77 -8.62
N PRO A 922 33.76 -21.80 -9.95
CA PRO A 922 33.82 -20.57 -10.70
C PRO A 922 32.73 -19.56 -10.36
N THR A 923 33.09 -18.28 -10.35
CA THR A 923 32.13 -17.17 -10.43
C THR A 923 31.83 -16.91 -11.91
N THR A 924 30.53 -16.88 -12.24
CA THR A 924 30.06 -16.87 -13.63
C THR A 924 29.35 -15.57 -13.98
N PHE A 925 29.67 -15.04 -15.17
CA PHE A 925 29.07 -13.86 -15.78
C PHE A 925 28.56 -14.28 -17.17
N SER A 926 27.29 -14.03 -17.49
CA SER A 926 26.73 -14.47 -18.78
C SER A 926 25.64 -13.57 -19.35
N ASN A 927 25.58 -13.44 -20.69
CA ASN A 927 24.53 -12.71 -21.40
C ASN A 927 24.45 -11.23 -20.99
N ILE A 928 25.49 -10.44 -21.29
CA ILE A 928 25.65 -9.07 -20.75
C ILE A 928 25.87 -8.05 -21.87
N SER A 929 25.16 -6.93 -21.81
CA SER A 929 25.43 -5.74 -22.64
C SER A 929 26.09 -4.65 -21.79
N LEU A 930 27.22 -4.15 -22.26
CA LEU A 930 27.94 -2.99 -21.71
C LEU A 930 28.01 -1.92 -22.79
N VAL A 931 27.45 -0.74 -22.52
CA VAL A 931 27.26 0.30 -23.54
C VAL A 931 27.75 1.64 -23.03
N ARG A 932 28.79 2.20 -23.67
CA ARG A 932 29.39 3.48 -23.29
C ARG A 932 29.91 3.52 -21.86
N ASP A 933 30.34 2.36 -21.36
CA ASP A 933 30.92 2.17 -20.04
C ASP A 933 32.44 2.43 -20.03
N GLY A 934 32.98 2.62 -18.84
CA GLY A 934 34.33 3.12 -18.62
C GLY A 934 34.34 4.60 -18.25
N GLY A 935 35.38 5.03 -17.56
CA GLY A 935 35.52 6.40 -17.08
C GLY A 935 36.91 6.62 -16.47
N HIS A 936 37.12 7.74 -15.80
CA HIS A 936 38.37 8.03 -15.12
C HIS A 936 38.14 8.31 -13.63
N PHE A 937 39.07 7.85 -12.81
CA PHE A 937 39.03 7.95 -11.35
C PHE A 937 40.47 7.91 -10.80
N TRP A 938 40.67 8.30 -9.54
CA TRP A 938 41.99 8.31 -8.88
C TRP A 938 43.08 9.07 -9.68
N GLY A 939 42.76 10.29 -10.11
CA GLY A 939 43.68 11.13 -10.88
C GLY A 939 43.79 10.68 -12.33
N ASN A 940 44.94 10.11 -12.71
CA ASN A 940 45.26 9.78 -14.11
C ASN A 940 44.84 8.36 -14.53
N GLN A 941 44.11 7.61 -13.71
CA GLN A 941 43.68 6.26 -14.05
C GLN A 941 42.40 6.28 -14.89
N THR A 942 42.34 5.38 -15.86
CA THR A 942 41.18 5.15 -16.73
C THR A 942 40.70 3.72 -16.55
N PHE A 943 39.40 3.51 -16.73
CA PHE A 943 38.73 2.23 -16.57
C PHE A 943 38.04 1.83 -17.88
N GLY A 944 38.12 0.54 -18.22
CA GLY A 944 37.40 -0.02 -19.36
C GLY A 944 35.97 -0.44 -18.99
N ALA A 945 35.22 -1.00 -19.94
CA ALA A 945 33.88 -1.54 -19.68
C ALA A 945 33.91 -2.72 -18.70
N ILE A 946 34.92 -3.60 -18.78
CA ILE A 946 35.23 -4.60 -17.75
C ILE A 946 36.61 -4.34 -17.18
N TRP A 947 36.71 -4.20 -15.86
CA TRP A 947 37.97 -4.13 -15.14
C TRP A 947 38.25 -5.42 -14.38
N VAL A 948 39.30 -6.12 -14.78
CA VAL A 948 39.80 -7.34 -14.16
C VAL A 948 41.01 -6.97 -13.31
N PHE A 949 40.79 -6.83 -12.00
CA PHE A 949 41.81 -6.37 -11.06
C PHE A 949 42.21 -7.44 -10.05
N SER A 950 43.33 -8.11 -10.34
CA SER A 950 43.96 -9.02 -9.37
C SER A 950 44.80 -8.21 -8.38
N ALA A 951 44.46 -8.28 -7.09
CA ALA A 951 45.06 -7.45 -6.07
C ALA A 951 45.49 -8.25 -4.83
N SER A 952 44.98 -7.93 -3.65
CA SER A 952 45.50 -8.43 -2.37
C SER A 952 45.07 -9.85 -2.03
N LYS A 953 44.03 -10.38 -2.70
CA LYS A 953 43.61 -11.77 -2.59
C LYS A 953 43.80 -12.54 -3.89
N LYS A 954 43.78 -13.87 -3.79
CA LYS A 954 43.85 -14.78 -4.95
C LYS A 954 42.76 -14.44 -5.97
N PHE A 955 43.14 -14.45 -7.25
CA PHE A 955 42.25 -14.20 -8.38
C PHE A 955 42.22 -15.42 -9.30
N THR A 956 41.12 -16.19 -9.26
CA THR A 956 41.00 -17.47 -9.98
C THR A 956 39.52 -17.79 -10.24
N GLY A 957 39.23 -18.79 -11.08
CA GLY A 957 37.87 -19.32 -11.22
C GLY A 957 36.88 -18.34 -11.85
N ILE A 958 37.29 -17.52 -12.82
CA ILE A 958 36.40 -16.54 -13.46
C ILE A 958 35.92 -17.05 -14.82
N ARG A 959 34.60 -17.05 -15.06
CA ARG A 959 33.98 -17.41 -16.34
C ARG A 959 33.08 -16.29 -16.81
N VAL A 960 33.40 -15.70 -17.95
CA VAL A 960 32.62 -14.64 -18.58
C VAL A 960 32.17 -15.12 -19.94
N SER A 961 30.88 -15.00 -20.25
CA SER A 961 30.32 -15.53 -21.51
C SER A 961 29.25 -14.63 -22.10
N ASP A 962 29.10 -14.66 -23.42
CA ASP A 962 28.01 -13.99 -24.16
C ASP A 962 27.91 -12.50 -23.80
N VAL A 963 29.01 -11.77 -23.98
CA VAL A 963 29.12 -10.34 -23.62
C VAL A 963 29.28 -9.49 -24.87
N ASP A 964 28.46 -8.44 -24.98
CA ASP A 964 28.61 -7.40 -25.99
C ASP A 964 29.03 -6.08 -25.34
N ILE A 965 30.22 -5.61 -25.71
CA ILE A 965 30.78 -4.32 -25.30
C ILE A 965 30.71 -3.36 -26.49
N VAL A 966 30.02 -2.23 -26.32
CA VAL A 966 29.76 -1.27 -27.39
C VAL A 966 30.16 0.14 -26.95
N ASP A 967 31.01 0.78 -27.76
CA ASP A 967 31.43 2.18 -27.61
C ASP A 967 32.03 2.54 -26.22
N PRO A 968 32.90 1.70 -25.62
CA PRO A 968 33.44 1.96 -24.29
C PRO A 968 34.24 3.28 -24.26
N THR A 969 34.22 4.01 -23.14
CA THR A 969 34.87 5.33 -22.99
C THR A 969 36.36 5.30 -23.29
N TYR A 970 37.06 4.29 -22.79
CA TYR A 970 38.50 4.17 -22.99
C TYR A 970 38.91 2.80 -23.53
N SER A 971 38.45 1.71 -22.92
CA SER A 971 38.80 0.36 -23.36
C SER A 971 37.68 -0.65 -23.11
N GLY A 972 37.67 -1.76 -23.84
CA GLY A 972 36.69 -2.83 -23.62
C GLY A 972 36.98 -3.62 -22.34
N ILE A 973 38.00 -4.46 -22.36
CA ILE A 973 38.43 -5.25 -21.18
C ILE A 973 39.82 -4.80 -20.75
N MET A 974 39.97 -4.44 -19.49
CA MET A 974 41.24 -4.02 -18.89
C MET A 974 41.72 -5.02 -17.84
N PHE A 975 42.94 -5.53 -18.00
CA PHE A 975 43.62 -6.35 -17.00
C PHE A 975 44.63 -5.52 -16.21
N GLN A 976 44.61 -5.67 -14.89
CA GLN A 976 45.51 -4.98 -13.97
C GLN A 976 45.91 -5.90 -12.81
N THR A 977 47.15 -5.75 -12.32
CA THR A 977 47.65 -6.43 -11.13
C THR A 977 48.19 -5.42 -10.14
N LYS A 978 47.86 -5.55 -8.85
CA LYS A 978 48.41 -4.71 -7.78
C LYS A 978 49.85 -5.11 -7.46
N TYR A 979 50.69 -4.11 -7.22
CA TYR A 979 52.07 -4.26 -6.78
C TYR A 979 52.25 -3.67 -5.38
N THR A 980 53.02 -4.38 -4.54
CA THR A 980 53.64 -3.84 -3.33
C THR A 980 55.14 -3.72 -3.57
N GLY A 981 55.61 -2.47 -3.72
CA GLY A 981 56.95 -2.20 -4.22
C GLY A 981 57.11 -2.72 -5.65
N SER A 982 58.14 -3.51 -5.94
CA SER A 982 58.37 -4.11 -7.26
C SER A 982 57.74 -5.50 -7.43
N GLN A 983 57.03 -6.01 -6.42
CA GLN A 983 56.46 -7.37 -6.44
C GLN A 983 54.96 -7.33 -6.76
N PRO A 984 54.50 -8.07 -7.79
CA PRO A 984 53.06 -8.28 -8.00
C PRO A 984 52.50 -9.10 -6.84
N GLU A 985 51.30 -8.76 -6.36
CA GLU A 985 50.68 -9.44 -5.23
C GLU A 985 50.08 -10.80 -5.62
N ASN A 986 49.10 -10.81 -6.53
CA ASN A 986 48.48 -12.04 -7.03
C ASN A 986 48.33 -11.98 -8.56
N PRO A 987 48.66 -13.06 -9.30
CA PRO A 987 48.39 -13.13 -10.73
C PRO A 987 46.92 -13.41 -11.04
N VAL A 988 46.48 -13.04 -12.25
CA VAL A 988 45.21 -13.48 -12.82
C VAL A 988 45.36 -14.94 -13.29
N GLU A 989 44.64 -15.85 -12.66
CA GLU A 989 44.65 -17.28 -12.99
C GLU A 989 43.27 -17.77 -13.41
N ASP A 990 43.21 -18.91 -14.11
CA ASP A 990 41.97 -19.63 -14.45
C ASP A 990 40.79 -18.71 -14.83
N THR A 991 41.03 -17.84 -15.81
CA THR A 991 40.06 -16.84 -16.28
C THR A 991 39.75 -17.08 -17.74
N VAL A 992 38.47 -17.29 -18.06
CA VAL A 992 38.00 -17.64 -19.41
C VAL A 992 36.86 -16.72 -19.83
N PHE A 993 36.99 -16.16 -21.03
CA PHE A 993 36.00 -15.37 -21.75
C PHE A 993 35.52 -16.17 -22.96
N THR A 994 34.21 -16.32 -23.14
CA THR A 994 33.60 -17.08 -24.25
C THR A 994 32.56 -16.22 -24.97
N ASN A 995 32.52 -16.21 -26.30
CA ASN A 995 31.52 -15.45 -27.08
C ASN A 995 31.48 -13.96 -26.67
N VAL A 996 32.63 -13.30 -26.68
CA VAL A 996 32.73 -11.87 -26.35
C VAL A 996 32.86 -11.06 -27.63
N SER A 997 32.06 -10.00 -27.75
CA SER A 997 32.16 -9.00 -28.80
C SER A 997 32.57 -7.66 -28.19
N ILE A 998 33.60 -7.01 -28.76
CA ILE A 998 34.00 -5.65 -28.37
C ILE A 998 34.05 -4.78 -29.62
N SER A 999 33.28 -3.70 -29.59
CA SER A 999 33.21 -2.77 -30.70
C SER A 999 33.25 -1.31 -30.30
N GLY A 1000 33.86 -0.49 -31.16
CA GLY A 1000 33.83 0.96 -31.02
C GLY A 1000 34.73 1.52 -29.93
N ALA A 1001 35.76 0.81 -29.46
CA ALA A 1001 36.75 1.41 -28.56
C ALA A 1001 37.58 2.45 -29.32
N ARG A 1002 37.22 3.73 -29.20
CA ARG A 1002 37.84 4.83 -29.93
C ARG A 1002 38.81 5.62 -29.05
N ARG A 1003 39.67 6.39 -29.71
CA ARG A 1003 40.47 7.42 -29.04
C ARG A 1003 39.55 8.46 -28.42
N SER A 1004 39.72 8.75 -27.13
CA SER A 1004 38.82 9.60 -26.36
C SER A 1004 38.93 11.08 -26.75
N GLY A 1005 40.09 11.53 -27.24
CA GLY A 1005 40.32 12.93 -27.61
C GLY A 1005 40.40 13.90 -26.41
N ASP A 1006 40.39 13.38 -25.19
CA ASP A 1006 40.51 14.13 -23.94
C ASP A 1006 41.92 13.99 -23.32
N ALA A 1007 42.07 14.42 -22.06
CA ALA A 1007 43.35 14.35 -21.34
C ALA A 1007 43.88 12.91 -21.16
N PHE A 1008 43.05 11.88 -21.37
CA PHE A 1008 43.39 10.48 -21.19
C PHE A 1008 43.52 9.71 -22.52
N ASP A 1009 43.56 10.42 -23.65
CA ASP A 1009 43.62 9.85 -25.01
C ASP A 1009 44.71 8.79 -25.20
N ALA A 1010 45.87 8.95 -24.55
CA ALA A 1010 46.97 7.98 -24.59
C ALA A 1010 46.64 6.62 -23.94
N LYS A 1011 45.63 6.58 -23.06
CA LYS A 1011 45.11 5.39 -22.35
C LYS A 1011 43.77 4.89 -22.92
N SER A 1012 43.47 5.25 -24.17
CA SER A 1012 42.17 5.00 -24.81
C SER A 1012 42.27 4.28 -26.16
N GLY A 1013 41.14 3.75 -26.63
CA GLY A 1013 40.98 3.13 -27.94
C GLY A 1013 41.28 1.64 -28.00
N PHE A 1014 41.37 0.96 -26.86
CA PHE A 1014 41.79 -0.44 -26.80
C PHE A 1014 40.61 -1.40 -26.65
N GLY A 1015 40.48 -2.40 -27.53
CA GLY A 1015 39.50 -3.47 -27.32
C GLY A 1015 39.81 -4.25 -26.05
N ILE A 1016 41.01 -4.82 -25.96
CA ILE A 1016 41.58 -5.44 -24.75
C ILE A 1016 42.87 -4.71 -24.38
N TRP A 1017 43.01 -4.30 -23.11
CA TRP A 1017 44.18 -3.64 -22.59
C TRP A 1017 44.79 -4.41 -21.42
N VAL A 1018 46.02 -4.87 -21.60
CA VAL A 1018 46.88 -5.34 -20.51
C VAL A 1018 47.63 -4.13 -19.99
N ASN A 1019 47.15 -3.55 -18.89
CA ASN A 1019 47.64 -2.26 -18.41
C ASN A 1019 49.10 -2.39 -17.97
N GLU A 1020 49.99 -1.72 -18.69
CA GLU A 1020 51.43 -1.79 -18.48
C GLU A 1020 51.91 -0.96 -17.28
N MET A 1021 51.15 0.06 -16.88
CA MET A 1021 51.52 1.01 -15.81
C MET A 1021 50.28 1.82 -15.41
N PRO A 1022 49.45 1.34 -14.47
CA PRO A 1022 48.25 2.05 -14.04
C PRO A 1022 48.56 3.44 -13.47
N GLU A 1023 49.56 3.50 -12.58
CA GLU A 1023 50.03 4.70 -11.88
C GLU A 1023 51.51 4.54 -11.44
N PRO A 1024 52.20 5.63 -11.04
CA PRO A 1024 53.58 5.55 -10.56
C PRO A 1024 53.74 4.57 -9.39
N GLY A 1025 54.73 3.68 -9.49
CA GLY A 1025 55.01 2.67 -8.46
C GLY A 1025 54.21 1.37 -8.61
N GLN A 1026 53.32 1.25 -9.60
CA GLN A 1026 52.71 -0.01 -10.01
C GLN A 1026 53.49 -0.66 -11.18
N GLY A 1027 53.03 -1.81 -11.65
CA GLY A 1027 53.65 -2.56 -12.74
C GLY A 1027 52.63 -3.15 -13.72
N PRO A 1028 53.10 -3.88 -14.75
CA PRO A 1028 52.23 -4.49 -15.74
C PRO A 1028 51.36 -5.59 -15.15
N ALA A 1029 50.20 -5.87 -15.73
CA ALA A 1029 49.38 -7.02 -15.31
C ALA A 1029 50.17 -8.35 -15.40
N VAL A 1030 49.85 -9.30 -14.51
CA VAL A 1030 50.53 -10.60 -14.39
C VAL A 1030 49.51 -11.73 -14.45
N GLY A 1031 49.81 -12.78 -15.22
CA GLY A 1031 48.97 -13.99 -15.30
C GLY A 1031 48.53 -14.34 -16.71
N SER A 1032 47.32 -14.87 -16.85
CA SER A 1032 46.77 -15.22 -18.17
C SER A 1032 45.25 -15.22 -18.22
N ALA A 1033 44.70 -15.00 -19.41
CA ALA A 1033 43.28 -15.19 -19.69
C ALA A 1033 43.09 -15.88 -21.05
N THR A 1034 42.08 -16.77 -21.12
CA THR A 1034 41.68 -17.45 -22.34
C THR A 1034 40.45 -16.79 -22.94
N PHE A 1035 40.44 -16.58 -24.25
CA PHE A 1035 39.32 -16.06 -25.02
C PHE A 1035 38.92 -17.10 -26.06
N GLU A 1036 37.66 -17.53 -26.03
CA GLU A 1036 37.05 -18.48 -26.98
C GLU A 1036 35.97 -17.75 -27.76
N ASN A 1037 36.02 -17.80 -29.10
CA ASN A 1037 35.11 -17.04 -29.97
C ASN A 1037 35.03 -15.52 -29.68
N LEU A 1038 36.20 -14.86 -29.66
CA LEU A 1038 36.32 -13.41 -29.47
C LEU A 1038 36.16 -12.64 -30.79
N THR A 1039 35.20 -11.73 -30.83
CA THR A 1039 34.98 -10.78 -31.93
C THR A 1039 35.43 -9.37 -31.53
N LEU A 1040 36.28 -8.75 -32.36
CA LEU A 1040 36.72 -7.36 -32.19
C LEU A 1040 36.43 -6.60 -33.49
N ARG A 1041 35.81 -5.41 -33.39
CA ARG A 1041 35.42 -4.61 -34.56
C ARG A 1041 35.53 -3.12 -34.25
N ASP A 1042 35.94 -2.32 -35.24
CA ASP A 1042 35.91 -0.86 -35.17
C ASP A 1042 36.60 -0.25 -33.93
N ASN A 1043 37.59 -0.94 -33.36
CA ASN A 1043 38.44 -0.42 -32.29
C ASN A 1043 39.62 0.33 -32.91
N HIS A 1044 40.14 1.36 -32.22
CA HIS A 1044 41.37 2.02 -32.63
C HIS A 1044 42.56 1.05 -32.59
N GLN A 1045 42.62 0.21 -31.56
CA GLN A 1045 43.53 -0.92 -31.45
C GLN A 1045 42.82 -2.07 -30.75
N ASP A 1046 42.78 -3.24 -31.40
CA ASP A 1046 42.06 -4.42 -30.89
C ASP A 1046 42.64 -4.95 -29.58
N ILE A 1047 43.95 -5.15 -29.50
CA ILE A 1047 44.63 -5.67 -28.31
C ILE A 1047 45.91 -4.85 -28.06
N LYS A 1048 46.04 -4.32 -26.85
CA LYS A 1048 47.28 -3.71 -26.35
C LYS A 1048 47.85 -4.56 -25.22
N ASN A 1049 48.94 -5.28 -25.53
CA ASN A 1049 49.75 -6.02 -24.57
C ASN A 1049 51.23 -5.82 -24.91
N THR A 1050 51.92 -5.01 -24.12
CA THR A 1050 53.34 -4.64 -24.33
C THR A 1050 54.29 -5.35 -23.36
N THR A 1051 53.77 -6.27 -22.53
CA THR A 1051 54.52 -6.98 -21.50
C THR A 1051 54.59 -8.49 -21.79
N SER A 1052 55.60 -9.17 -21.24
CA SER A 1052 55.68 -10.64 -21.21
C SER A 1052 55.06 -11.26 -19.95
N THR A 1053 54.64 -10.44 -18.98
CA THR A 1053 54.11 -10.91 -17.68
C THR A 1053 52.66 -11.40 -17.77
N PHE A 1054 51.94 -11.07 -18.86
CA PHE A 1054 50.55 -11.49 -19.07
C PHE A 1054 50.37 -12.17 -20.42
N THR A 1055 49.73 -13.34 -20.43
CA THR A 1055 49.44 -14.10 -21.65
C THR A 1055 47.95 -14.04 -22.00
N ILE A 1056 47.64 -13.58 -23.21
CA ILE A 1056 46.30 -13.70 -23.80
C ILE A 1056 46.29 -14.94 -24.70
N VAL A 1057 45.49 -15.94 -24.34
CA VAL A 1057 45.30 -17.15 -25.15
C VAL A 1057 44.03 -16.98 -25.96
N ARG A 1058 44.13 -16.95 -27.29
CA ARG A 1058 42.97 -16.90 -28.18
C ARG A 1058 42.71 -18.27 -28.78
N LYS A 1059 41.47 -18.75 -28.64
CA LYS A 1059 40.95 -19.93 -29.31
C LYS A 1059 39.81 -19.50 -30.26
N PRO A 1060 39.68 -20.16 -31.42
CA PRO A 1060 38.61 -19.87 -32.37
C PRO A 1060 37.23 -20.04 -31.77
#